data_AF-A0A9E3FEJ4-F1
#
_entry.id   AF-A0A9E3FEJ4-F1
#
_cell.length_a   1.000
_cell.length_b   1.000
_cell.length_c   1.000
_cell.angle_alpha   90.00
_cell.angle_beta   90.00
_cell.angle_gamma   90.00
#
_symmetry.space_group_name_H-M   'P 1'
#
loop_
_entity.id
_entity.type
_entity.pdbx_description
1 polymer ?
#
loop_
_entity_poly.entity_id
_entity_poly.type
_entity_poly.pdbx_seq_one_letter_code
_entity_poly.pdbx_strand_id
1 'polypeptide(L)'
;MVLFGACVLLSGTYRSGATRPPDVVTLQSNGDVVEASEPIGSISVADDERTLRLVSELTGAVESYRVEAGGSLRPLGRGRSAAVNGPGGYGVRADGEEVTVLDSGGKTVGKFKTPPPSSVAVLNSGDVAVASPDERGLIHVYSPAGRLLNRVGALRVRDRFSPQQNRFLHRGRVLTDAAGDFYYVYHYVPLIQKYSSDGRLLFEVEVRGEAVDLQQALAQRFFEIKKAHQVGGINVINGAAIERQTGHLWLAMNGSTVGGVVYEYDGRGRKLREYALQVNAESGAPLRLTGVRDVAVTRLHVFVLTNQQQVYAFDRDEQTPLGRWWPSARPVRPMLIKAFARTPQIAGCGTDQTWGSCNFVCPQAGTCTNNQPPANTSDGSTQDCKQALHDTLATGYSVVSASCTQYQVGTAMHTRGGCRDDVTICRAGGVNSSHNITLDCPAQSCATGGGGEEGGGECSWTRQDCEAVNGIYYNGCCDRDGESPVLVDTAGDGFALTDAAGGVNFDLDADGTPEHLSWTAAGSDDAWLALDRNGNGTVDSGAELFGNFTPQPSPPPGVAANGFNALARYDDPANGGNRDGVIDARDGVYASLRLWRDANHNGISESGELGDLRSYGVASISLDYKESRRSDDYGNRFRYRAKVDGARGVKVNRWAWDVFLVVGQ
;
A
#
# COMPACT_ATOMS: atom_id res chain seq x y z
N MET A 1 5.91 25.30 17.56
CA MET A 1 6.13 24.59 18.84
C MET A 1 5.07 23.50 18.99
N VAL A 2 5.26 22.37 18.30
CA VAL A 2 4.96 21.00 18.74
C VAL A 2 6.05 20.17 18.04
N LEU A 3 6.77 19.42 18.85
CA LEU A 3 8.11 18.89 18.64
C LEU A 3 8.04 17.36 18.53
N PHE A 4 8.86 16.78 17.65
CA PHE A 4 9.31 15.37 17.61
C PHE A 4 8.29 14.24 17.38
N GLY A 5 8.50 13.46 16.32
CA GLY A 5 7.94 12.10 16.24
C GLY A 5 7.84 11.42 14.87
N ALA A 6 8.91 11.32 14.07
CA ALA A 6 9.00 10.31 12.99
C ALA A 6 10.45 10.02 12.54
N CYS A 7 11.44 10.27 13.40
CA CYS A 7 12.86 10.02 13.08
C CYS A 7 13.33 8.62 13.51
N VAL A 8 12.44 7.69 13.84
CA VAL A 8 12.80 6.35 14.32
C VAL A 8 12.02 5.32 13.52
N LEU A 9 12.56 4.90 12.38
CA LEU A 9 12.15 3.61 11.82
C LEU A 9 13.31 2.70 11.44
N LEU A 10 14.60 3.09 11.57
CA LEU A 10 15.74 2.15 11.48
C LEU A 10 17.04 2.64 12.19
N SER A 11 17.02 3.57 13.15
CA SER A 11 18.29 4.10 13.72
C SER A 11 18.21 4.59 15.17
N GLY A 12 17.54 3.86 16.06
CA GLY A 12 17.47 4.23 17.47
C GLY A 12 17.96 3.13 18.40
N THR A 13 19.20 3.22 18.90
CA THR A 13 19.50 2.67 20.24
C THR A 13 19.00 3.70 21.25
N TYR A 14 18.13 3.33 22.20
CA TYR A 14 17.71 4.28 23.23
C TYR A 14 17.55 3.72 24.64
N ARG A 15 17.99 4.56 25.59
CA ARG A 15 18.01 4.38 27.05
C ARG A 15 16.61 4.60 27.63
N SER A 16 16.24 3.77 28.60
CA SER A 16 14.94 3.78 29.28
C SER A 16 14.56 5.14 29.88
N GLY A 17 13.50 5.77 29.36
CA GLY A 17 12.78 6.87 30.01
C GLY A 17 11.71 6.33 30.96
N ALA A 18 11.58 6.95 32.14
CA ALA A 18 10.79 6.47 33.27
C ALA A 18 9.27 6.71 33.12
N THR A 19 8.56 5.73 32.56
CA THR A 19 7.17 5.43 32.91
C THR A 19 7.17 4.07 33.60
N ARG A 20 6.40 3.89 34.68
CA ARG A 20 6.29 2.60 35.36
C ARG A 20 5.94 1.53 34.31
N PRO A 21 6.79 0.52 34.08
CA PRO A 21 6.53 -0.48 33.05
C PRO A 21 5.19 -1.17 33.37
N PRO A 22 4.37 -1.48 32.36
CA PRO A 22 3.11 -2.19 32.58
C PRO A 22 3.37 -3.50 33.32
N ASP A 23 2.41 -3.91 34.15
CA ASP A 23 2.52 -5.16 34.89
C ASP A 23 2.57 -6.33 33.90
N VAL A 24 3.63 -7.14 34.02
CA VAL A 24 3.81 -8.36 33.24
C VAL A 24 3.10 -9.49 33.98
N VAL A 25 2.17 -10.16 33.31
CA VAL A 25 1.38 -11.26 33.87
C VAL A 25 1.66 -12.53 33.07
N THR A 26 1.70 -13.68 33.74
CA THR A 26 1.80 -14.97 33.05
C THR A 26 0.40 -15.53 32.84
N LEU A 27 0.05 -15.85 31.60
CA LEU A 27 -1.16 -16.59 31.27
C LEU A 27 -0.85 -18.08 31.27
N GLN A 28 -1.65 -18.87 31.99
CA GLN A 28 -1.50 -20.32 32.07
C GLN A 28 -2.58 -21.02 31.24
N SER A 29 -2.17 -22.08 30.54
CA SER A 29 -3.09 -23.00 29.88
C SER A 29 -3.04 -24.35 30.58
N ASN A 30 -4.21 -24.94 30.79
CA ASN A 30 -4.39 -26.29 31.37
C ASN A 30 -4.18 -27.41 30.34
N GLY A 31 -3.82 -27.08 29.10
CA GLY A 31 -3.43 -28.06 28.09
C GLY A 31 -4.56 -28.54 27.17
N ASP A 32 -5.75 -27.95 27.23
CA ASP A 32 -6.78 -28.20 26.22
C ASP A 32 -6.32 -27.61 24.89
N VAL A 33 -5.98 -28.50 23.96
CA VAL A 33 -5.51 -28.18 22.62
C VAL A 33 -6.54 -28.69 21.61
N VAL A 34 -6.97 -27.80 20.73
CA VAL A 34 -7.69 -28.21 19.52
C VAL A 34 -6.69 -28.43 18.41
N GLU A 35 -6.66 -29.66 17.91
CA GLU A 35 -6.05 -30.03 16.63
C GLU A 35 -7.17 -30.03 15.59
N ALA A 36 -7.18 -29.05 14.70
CA ALA A 36 -8.17 -28.98 13.62
C ALA A 36 -7.93 -30.08 12.59
N SER A 37 -9.00 -30.46 11.88
CA SER A 37 -8.91 -31.49 10.82
C SER A 37 -8.14 -31.01 9.59
N GLU A 38 -7.97 -29.70 9.45
CA GLU A 38 -7.21 -29.02 8.41
C GLU A 38 -6.32 -27.96 9.03
N PRO A 39 -5.23 -27.56 8.35
CA PRO A 39 -4.43 -26.42 8.78
C PRO A 39 -5.29 -25.16 8.97
N ILE A 40 -5.01 -24.40 10.02
CA ILE A 40 -5.77 -23.22 10.48
C ILE A 40 -5.04 -21.95 10.04
N GLY A 41 -5.75 -21.06 9.35
CA GLY A 41 -5.22 -19.75 8.93
C GLY A 41 -5.47 -18.63 9.93
N SER A 42 -6.62 -18.67 10.61
CA SER A 42 -6.99 -17.66 11.60
C SER A 42 -8.00 -18.20 12.61
N ILE A 43 -8.07 -17.52 13.76
CA ILE A 43 -9.05 -17.80 14.80
C ILE A 43 -9.84 -16.54 15.16
N SER A 44 -11.12 -16.71 15.50
CA SER A 44 -11.98 -15.60 15.93
C SER A 44 -13.02 -16.05 16.95
N VAL A 45 -13.55 -15.10 17.72
CA VAL A 45 -14.67 -15.31 18.64
C VAL A 45 -15.93 -14.76 17.99
N ALA A 46 -17.02 -15.52 18.02
CA ALA A 46 -18.32 -15.06 17.55
C ALA A 46 -18.95 -14.05 18.53
N ASP A 47 -19.93 -13.29 18.07
CA ASP A 47 -20.62 -12.26 18.88
C ASP A 47 -21.29 -12.79 20.16
N ASP A 48 -21.52 -14.10 20.26
CA ASP A 48 -22.06 -14.73 21.47
C ASP A 48 -21.03 -14.87 22.61
N GLU A 49 -19.76 -14.52 22.36
CA GLU A 49 -18.61 -14.64 23.27
C GLU A 49 -18.37 -16.06 23.80
N ARG A 50 -19.01 -17.05 23.18
CA ARG A 50 -19.02 -18.46 23.61
C ARG A 50 -18.69 -19.42 22.49
N THR A 51 -18.53 -18.92 21.27
CA THR A 51 -18.16 -19.73 20.11
C THR A 51 -16.82 -19.26 19.57
N LEU A 52 -15.82 -20.14 19.66
CA LEU A 52 -14.54 -20.00 18.98
C LEU A 52 -14.68 -20.58 17.56
N ARG A 53 -14.13 -19.89 16.57
CA ARG A 53 -14.13 -20.29 15.17
C ARG A 53 -12.71 -20.43 14.67
N LEU A 54 -12.41 -21.57 14.07
CA LEU A 54 -11.16 -21.86 13.39
C LEU A 54 -11.44 -21.86 11.89
N VAL A 55 -10.70 -21.04 11.14
CA VAL A 55 -10.83 -20.93 9.68
C VAL A 55 -9.70 -21.72 9.03
N SER A 56 -10.03 -22.72 8.22
CA SER A 56 -9.06 -23.49 7.45
C SER A 56 -8.32 -22.58 6.47
N GLU A 57 -6.98 -22.64 6.47
CA GLU A 57 -6.17 -21.91 5.49
C GLU A 57 -6.23 -22.53 4.10
N LEU A 58 -6.63 -23.80 3.98
CA LEU A 58 -6.70 -24.52 2.69
C LEU A 58 -8.05 -24.35 2.00
N THR A 59 -9.14 -24.50 2.74
CA THR A 59 -10.49 -24.59 2.16
C THR A 59 -11.39 -23.42 2.54
N GLY A 60 -10.95 -22.59 3.50
CA GLY A 60 -11.81 -21.61 4.15
C GLY A 60 -12.92 -22.25 4.99
N ALA A 61 -12.98 -23.58 5.16
CA ALA A 61 -14.01 -24.17 6.01
C ALA A 61 -13.91 -23.65 7.45
N VAL A 62 -15.06 -23.49 8.13
CA VAL A 62 -15.10 -23.03 9.52
C VAL A 62 -15.50 -24.17 10.43
N GLU A 63 -14.60 -24.48 11.35
CA GLU A 63 -14.87 -25.36 12.48
C GLU A 63 -15.23 -24.49 13.68
N SER A 64 -16.41 -24.75 14.27
CA SER A 64 -16.90 -24.00 15.43
C SER A 64 -16.83 -24.84 16.69
N TYR A 65 -16.40 -24.22 17.78
CA TYR A 65 -16.26 -24.83 19.09
C TYR A 65 -16.97 -23.98 20.12
N ARG A 66 -17.78 -24.62 20.97
CA ARG A 66 -18.32 -23.97 22.16
C ARG A 66 -17.22 -23.88 23.21
N VAL A 67 -16.99 -22.67 23.70
CA VAL A 67 -16.13 -22.37 24.84
C VAL A 67 -16.92 -22.67 26.11
N GLU A 68 -16.50 -23.68 26.85
CA GLU A 68 -17.07 -24.01 28.15
C GLU A 68 -16.41 -23.19 29.26
N ALA A 69 -16.96 -23.23 30.48
CA ALA A 69 -16.58 -22.34 31.58
C ALA A 69 -15.11 -22.47 32.06
N GLY A 70 -14.43 -23.57 31.73
CA GLY A 70 -13.02 -23.81 32.07
C GLY A 70 -12.09 -23.75 30.85
N GLY A 71 -12.50 -23.07 29.78
CA GLY A 71 -11.70 -22.90 28.56
C GLY A 71 -11.76 -24.09 27.59
N SER A 72 -12.31 -25.22 28.02
CA SER A 72 -12.44 -26.41 27.17
C SER A 72 -13.33 -26.15 25.95
N LEU A 73 -12.94 -26.75 24.82
CA LEU A 73 -13.52 -26.49 23.52
C LEU A 73 -14.32 -27.69 23.04
N ARG A 74 -15.65 -27.56 23.00
CA ARG A 74 -16.55 -28.61 22.54
C ARG A 74 -16.94 -28.41 21.07
N PRO A 75 -16.67 -29.36 20.16
CA PRO A 75 -17.02 -29.22 18.75
C PRO A 75 -18.53 -29.01 18.55
N LEU A 76 -18.90 -28.00 17.76
CA LEU A 76 -20.29 -27.72 17.33
C LEU A 76 -20.59 -28.23 15.91
N GLY A 77 -19.57 -28.71 15.20
CA GLY A 77 -19.67 -29.20 13.82
C GLY A 77 -18.95 -28.31 12.81
N ARG A 78 -18.84 -28.81 11.58
CA ARG A 78 -18.13 -28.15 10.48
C ARG A 78 -19.12 -27.44 9.56
N GLY A 79 -19.01 -26.12 9.46
CA GLY A 79 -19.76 -25.29 8.51
C GLY A 79 -18.98 -25.09 7.22
N ARG A 80 -19.68 -25.00 6.08
CA ARG A 80 -19.05 -24.78 4.76
C ARG A 80 -18.60 -23.33 4.50
N SER A 81 -18.74 -22.41 5.45
CA SER A 81 -18.60 -20.98 5.19
C SER A 81 -17.49 -20.35 6.04
N ALA A 82 -16.43 -19.86 5.38
CA ALA A 82 -15.27 -19.08 5.85
C ALA A 82 -15.59 -17.71 6.44
N ALA A 83 -16.86 -17.42 6.67
CA ALA A 83 -17.33 -16.08 6.95
C ALA A 83 -16.76 -15.53 8.26
N VAL A 84 -16.04 -14.40 8.20
CA VAL A 84 -16.00 -13.48 9.33
C VAL A 84 -17.43 -12.96 9.47
N ASN A 85 -18.20 -13.53 10.40
CA ASN A 85 -19.54 -13.03 10.67
C ASN A 85 -19.40 -11.72 11.40
N GLY A 86 -19.89 -10.67 10.76
CA GLY A 86 -20.06 -9.39 11.37
C GLY A 86 -21.36 -9.26 12.16
N PRO A 87 -21.40 -8.21 12.98
CA PRO A 87 -22.63 -7.75 13.59
C PRO A 87 -23.72 -7.51 12.54
N GLY A 88 -24.89 -8.13 12.72
CA GLY A 88 -26.01 -8.06 11.77
C GLY A 88 -26.26 -9.34 10.97
N GLY A 89 -25.46 -10.39 11.17
CA GLY A 89 -25.69 -11.70 10.55
C GLY A 89 -25.17 -11.82 9.13
N TYR A 90 -24.19 -11.01 8.74
CA TYR A 90 -23.48 -11.13 7.46
C TYR A 90 -22.11 -11.74 7.66
N GLY A 91 -21.71 -12.64 6.79
CA GLY A 91 -20.41 -13.25 6.71
C GLY A 91 -19.59 -12.72 5.55
N VAL A 92 -18.26 -12.64 5.68
CA VAL A 92 -17.38 -12.37 4.53
C VAL A 92 -16.30 -13.43 4.37
N ARG A 93 -16.14 -13.91 3.15
CA ARG A 93 -15.04 -14.76 2.71
C ARG A 93 -14.20 -14.01 1.69
N ALA A 94 -12.89 -14.04 1.85
CA ALA A 94 -11.96 -13.53 0.85
C ALA A 94 -11.18 -14.71 0.28
N ASP A 95 -11.40 -14.97 -1.00
CA ASP A 95 -10.66 -15.96 -1.78
C ASP A 95 -9.84 -15.14 -2.79
N GLY A 96 -8.56 -14.89 -2.48
CA GLY A 96 -7.68 -14.00 -3.25
C GLY A 96 -8.31 -12.64 -3.52
N GLU A 97 -8.51 -12.27 -4.78
CA GLU A 97 -9.12 -10.98 -5.13
C GLU A 97 -10.63 -10.94 -4.91
N GLU A 98 -11.26 -12.10 -4.78
CA GLU A 98 -12.70 -12.20 -4.73
C GLU A 98 -13.19 -12.19 -3.28
N VAL A 99 -14.02 -11.19 -2.98
CA VAL A 99 -14.71 -11.09 -1.70
C VAL A 99 -16.15 -11.54 -1.91
N THR A 100 -16.53 -12.59 -1.19
CA THR A 100 -17.89 -13.14 -1.18
C THR A 100 -18.56 -12.78 0.14
N VAL A 101 -19.69 -12.07 0.06
CA VAL A 101 -20.53 -11.74 1.21
C VAL A 101 -21.66 -12.75 1.32
N LEU A 102 -21.88 -13.25 2.53
CA LEU A 102 -22.81 -14.30 2.87
C LEU A 102 -23.81 -13.77 3.90
N ASP A 103 -25.05 -14.27 3.91
CA ASP A 103 -25.99 -14.02 5.00
C ASP A 103 -25.79 -15.03 6.16
N SER A 104 -26.63 -14.92 7.19
CA SER A 104 -26.57 -15.75 8.39
C SER A 104 -26.88 -17.22 8.13
N GLY A 105 -27.51 -17.53 6.99
CA GLY A 105 -27.76 -18.88 6.50
C GLY A 105 -26.60 -19.42 5.66
N GLY A 106 -25.53 -18.64 5.45
CA GLY A 106 -24.39 -19.00 4.62
C GLY A 106 -24.66 -18.88 3.11
N LYS A 107 -25.78 -18.24 2.70
CA LYS A 107 -26.10 -18.01 1.30
C LYS A 107 -25.38 -16.75 0.81
N THR A 108 -24.82 -16.81 -0.40
CA THR A 108 -24.18 -15.66 -1.03
C THR A 108 -25.19 -14.54 -1.30
N VAL A 109 -24.89 -13.35 -0.77
CA VAL A 109 -25.64 -12.11 -0.99
C VAL A 109 -24.90 -11.15 -1.92
N GLY A 110 -23.58 -11.29 -2.06
CA GLY A 110 -22.78 -10.48 -2.98
C GLY A 110 -21.42 -11.10 -3.24
N LYS A 111 -20.83 -10.72 -4.37
CA LYS A 111 -19.52 -11.18 -4.81
C LYS A 111 -18.86 -10.08 -5.63
N PHE A 112 -17.65 -9.68 -5.24
CA PHE A 112 -16.94 -8.59 -5.90
C PHE A 112 -15.43 -8.79 -5.88
N LYS A 113 -14.73 -8.10 -6.78
CA LYS A 113 -13.26 -8.16 -6.88
C LYS A 113 -12.63 -6.97 -6.15
N THR A 114 -11.49 -7.24 -5.53
CA THR A 114 -10.64 -6.29 -4.81
C THR A 114 -9.18 -6.65 -5.08
N PRO A 115 -8.22 -5.72 -4.95
CA PRO A 115 -6.82 -6.12 -4.80
C PRO A 115 -6.69 -7.14 -3.66
N PRO A 116 -5.76 -8.11 -3.73
CA PRO A 116 -5.67 -9.19 -2.75
C PRO A 116 -5.65 -8.64 -1.31
N PRO A 117 -6.69 -8.93 -0.51
CA PRO A 117 -6.84 -8.33 0.80
C PRO A 117 -5.93 -9.05 1.80
N SER A 118 -5.26 -8.26 2.63
CA SER A 118 -4.50 -8.78 3.77
C SER A 118 -5.41 -9.16 4.94
N SER A 119 -6.61 -8.59 5.00
CA SER A 119 -7.62 -8.87 6.02
C SER A 119 -8.98 -8.33 5.56
N VAL A 120 -10.06 -8.94 6.03
CA VAL A 120 -11.43 -8.46 5.84
C VAL A 120 -12.18 -8.42 7.17
N ALA A 121 -13.06 -7.44 7.34
CA ALA A 121 -13.95 -7.32 8.48
C ALA A 121 -15.34 -6.86 8.00
N VAL A 122 -16.38 -7.24 8.75
CA VAL A 122 -17.75 -6.81 8.47
C VAL A 122 -18.16 -5.78 9.53
N LEU A 123 -18.72 -4.66 9.08
CA LEU A 123 -19.21 -3.57 9.90
C LEU A 123 -20.61 -3.86 10.44
N ASN A 124 -21.03 -3.11 11.47
CA ASN A 124 -22.39 -3.20 12.03
C ASN A 124 -23.49 -2.91 10.98
N SER A 125 -23.17 -2.17 9.92
CA SER A 125 -24.08 -1.90 8.80
C SER A 125 -24.23 -3.08 7.83
N GLY A 126 -23.37 -4.10 7.93
CA GLY A 126 -23.22 -5.16 6.92
C GLY A 126 -22.21 -4.82 5.82
N ASP A 127 -21.72 -3.58 5.76
CA ASP A 127 -20.64 -3.20 4.85
C ASP A 127 -19.34 -3.95 5.18
N VAL A 128 -18.50 -4.14 4.18
CA VAL A 128 -17.29 -4.94 4.25
C VAL A 128 -16.07 -4.02 4.18
N ALA A 129 -15.30 -3.99 5.26
CA ALA A 129 -14.01 -3.34 5.31
C ALA A 129 -12.92 -4.30 4.81
N VAL A 130 -12.18 -3.87 3.80
CA VAL A 130 -11.15 -4.68 3.14
C VAL A 130 -9.80 -3.99 3.33
N ALA A 131 -8.87 -4.65 4.01
CA ALA A 131 -7.49 -4.17 4.15
C ALA A 131 -6.69 -4.51 2.90
N SER A 132 -6.73 -3.62 1.92
CA SER A 132 -6.04 -3.75 0.63
C SER A 132 -5.19 -2.51 0.31
N PRO A 133 -4.05 -2.29 0.98
CA PRO A 133 -3.25 -1.07 0.82
C PRO A 133 -2.85 -0.77 -0.62
N ASP A 134 -3.26 0.41 -1.10
CA ASP A 134 -2.90 0.99 -2.40
C ASP A 134 -2.66 2.49 -2.27
N GLU A 135 -2.33 3.17 -3.36
CA GLU A 135 -2.06 4.61 -3.39
C GLU A 135 -3.23 5.46 -2.85
N ARG A 136 -4.46 4.93 -2.87
CA ARG A 136 -5.69 5.63 -2.47
C ARG A 136 -6.09 5.40 -1.01
N GLY A 137 -5.56 4.37 -0.35
CA GLY A 137 -5.85 4.11 1.07
C GLY A 137 -5.39 2.76 1.61
N LEU A 138 -5.56 2.58 2.92
CA LEU A 138 -5.23 1.34 3.63
C LEU A 138 -6.42 0.37 3.70
N ILE A 139 -7.62 0.94 3.87
CA ILE A 139 -8.88 0.22 4.03
C ILE A 139 -9.87 0.72 2.98
N HIS A 140 -10.54 -0.22 2.32
CA HIS A 140 -11.54 0.01 1.30
C HIS A 140 -12.87 -0.56 1.79
N VAL A 141 -13.87 0.29 1.97
CA VAL A 141 -15.17 -0.11 2.50
C VAL A 141 -16.13 -0.32 1.34
N TYR A 142 -16.72 -1.51 1.24
CA TYR A 142 -17.67 -1.88 0.21
C TYR A 142 -19.04 -2.17 0.81
N SER A 143 -20.10 -1.86 0.08
CA SER A 143 -21.43 -2.40 0.38
C SER A 143 -21.45 -3.92 0.24
N PRO A 144 -22.42 -4.64 0.84
CA PRO A 144 -22.60 -6.08 0.62
C PRO A 144 -22.68 -6.49 -0.86
N ALA A 145 -23.18 -5.59 -1.71
CA ALA A 145 -23.29 -5.79 -3.15
C ALA A 145 -21.98 -5.53 -3.94
N GLY A 146 -20.93 -5.05 -3.28
CA GLY A 146 -19.62 -4.80 -3.89
C GLY A 146 -19.37 -3.40 -4.43
N ARG A 147 -20.29 -2.44 -4.23
CA ARG A 147 -20.02 -1.02 -4.52
C ARG A 147 -19.05 -0.45 -3.48
N LEU A 148 -17.95 0.18 -3.93
CA LEU A 148 -17.03 0.92 -3.07
C LEU A 148 -17.75 2.15 -2.47
N LEU A 149 -17.68 2.30 -1.15
CA LEU A 149 -18.34 3.34 -0.38
C LEU A 149 -17.35 4.34 0.21
N ASN A 150 -16.19 3.87 0.69
CA ASN A 150 -15.22 4.73 1.35
C ASN A 150 -13.79 4.18 1.21
N ARG A 151 -12.80 5.08 1.33
CA ARG A 151 -11.36 4.78 1.39
C ARG A 151 -10.81 5.44 2.64
N VAL A 152 -10.11 4.67 3.48
CA VAL A 152 -9.66 5.11 4.80
C VAL A 152 -8.16 4.87 4.97
N GLY A 153 -7.49 5.84 5.57
CA GLY A 153 -6.04 5.82 5.80
C GLY A 153 -5.22 6.15 4.55
N ALA A 154 -3.91 6.21 4.71
CA ALA A 154 -2.98 6.52 3.62
C ALA A 154 -1.68 5.72 3.76
N LEU A 155 -1.04 5.43 2.62
CA LEU A 155 0.29 4.83 2.59
C LEU A 155 1.34 5.87 2.94
N ARG A 156 2.33 5.46 3.72
CA ARG A 156 3.53 6.23 4.03
C ARG A 156 4.66 5.73 3.14
N VAL A 157 4.65 6.19 1.91
CA VAL A 157 5.61 5.79 0.89
C VAL A 157 7.02 6.21 1.33
N ARG A 158 8.01 5.41 0.94
CA ARG A 158 9.42 5.70 1.17
C ARG A 158 10.18 5.41 -0.10
N ASP A 159 10.91 6.41 -0.55
CA ASP A 159 11.72 6.41 -1.79
C ASP A 159 12.69 5.23 -1.90
N ARG A 160 13.26 4.81 -0.77
CA ARG A 160 14.21 3.68 -0.73
C ARG A 160 13.56 2.31 -1.00
N PHE A 161 12.24 2.22 -0.98
CA PHE A 161 11.47 1.00 -1.20
C PHE A 161 10.68 1.13 -2.50
N SER A 162 10.62 0.07 -3.29
CA SER A 162 9.77 0.06 -4.48
C SER A 162 8.28 0.20 -4.11
N PRO A 163 7.39 0.63 -5.01
CA PRO A 163 5.95 0.69 -4.73
C PRO A 163 5.38 -0.64 -4.21
N GLN A 164 5.90 -1.77 -4.69
CA GLN A 164 5.50 -3.10 -4.23
C GLN A 164 5.98 -3.40 -2.80
N GLN A 165 7.18 -2.97 -2.44
CA GLN A 165 7.71 -3.09 -1.07
C GLN A 165 6.98 -2.16 -0.11
N ASN A 166 6.67 -0.93 -0.53
CA ASN A 166 5.86 0.00 0.25
C ASN A 166 4.46 -0.59 0.50
N ARG A 167 3.76 -1.10 -0.51
CA ARG A 167 2.47 -1.79 -0.32
C ARG A 167 2.60 -3.00 0.61
N PHE A 168 3.64 -3.81 0.46
CA PHE A 168 3.88 -4.96 1.33
C PHE A 168 4.04 -4.54 2.81
N LEU A 169 4.85 -3.53 3.09
CA LEU A 169 5.08 -3.01 4.44
C LEU A 169 3.82 -2.45 5.10
N HIS A 170 2.85 -2.00 4.30
CA HIS A 170 1.59 -1.44 4.78
C HIS A 170 0.48 -2.49 4.97
N ARG A 171 0.72 -3.76 4.64
CA ARG A 171 -0.22 -4.84 4.93
C ARG A 171 -0.50 -4.94 6.42
N GLY A 172 -1.76 -5.15 6.76
CA GLY A 172 -2.22 -5.16 8.12
C GLY A 172 -3.57 -5.84 8.27
N ARG A 173 -3.99 -5.95 9.52
CA ARG A 173 -5.30 -6.46 9.89
C ARG A 173 -6.26 -5.31 10.11
N VAL A 174 -7.44 -5.38 9.50
CA VAL A 174 -8.57 -4.51 9.82
C VAL A 174 -9.45 -5.19 10.87
N LEU A 175 -9.76 -4.47 11.93
CA LEU A 175 -10.68 -4.91 12.99
C LEU A 175 -11.69 -3.79 13.23
N THR A 176 -12.86 -4.16 13.72
CA THR A 176 -13.94 -3.22 14.01
C THR A 176 -14.37 -3.38 15.46
N ASP A 177 -14.61 -2.26 16.15
CA ASP A 177 -15.18 -2.30 17.49
C ASP A 177 -16.71 -2.17 17.47
N ALA A 178 -17.33 -2.23 18.65
CA ALA A 178 -18.78 -2.14 18.77
C ALA A 178 -19.36 -0.81 18.26
N ALA A 179 -18.58 0.27 18.21
CA ALA A 179 -19.00 1.55 17.67
C ALA A 179 -18.92 1.61 16.13
N GLY A 180 -18.29 0.62 15.49
CA GLY A 180 -18.03 0.61 14.06
C GLY A 180 -16.78 1.40 13.68
N ASP A 181 -15.95 1.78 14.65
CA ASP A 181 -14.64 2.36 14.39
C ASP A 181 -13.68 1.28 13.86
N PHE A 182 -12.73 1.69 13.02
CA PHE A 182 -11.75 0.80 12.43
C PHE A 182 -10.45 0.82 13.23
N TYR A 183 -9.90 -0.34 13.54
CA TYR A 183 -8.50 -0.50 13.88
C TYR A 183 -7.75 -1.06 12.68
N TYR A 184 -6.63 -0.44 12.36
CA TYR A 184 -5.66 -0.94 11.40
C TYR A 184 -4.37 -1.29 12.12
N VAL A 185 -4.06 -2.59 12.17
CA VAL A 185 -2.87 -3.12 12.85
C VAL A 185 -1.89 -3.61 11.79
N TYR A 186 -0.75 -2.95 11.66
CA TYR A 186 0.26 -3.30 10.68
C TYR A 186 0.96 -4.62 11.06
N HIS A 187 1.24 -5.48 10.07
CA HIS A 187 1.95 -6.74 10.31
C HIS A 187 3.47 -6.56 10.40
N TYR A 188 4.03 -5.73 9.53
CA TYR A 188 5.49 -5.60 9.33
C TYR A 188 6.08 -4.34 9.98
N VAL A 189 5.21 -3.43 10.41
CA VAL A 189 5.57 -2.17 11.09
C VAL A 189 4.87 -2.19 12.45
N PRO A 190 5.54 -1.86 13.55
CA PRO A 190 4.92 -1.85 14.88
C PRO A 190 4.03 -0.62 15.08
N LEU A 191 2.97 -0.50 14.29
CA LEU A 191 2.07 0.65 14.27
C LEU A 191 0.61 0.20 14.35
N ILE A 192 -0.18 0.95 15.09
CA ILE A 192 -1.64 0.81 15.16
C ILE A 192 -2.24 2.16 14.83
N GLN A 193 -3.27 2.15 14.00
CA GLN A 193 -4.10 3.32 13.74
C GLN A 193 -5.54 2.98 14.07
N LYS A 194 -6.24 3.92 14.70
CA LYS A 194 -7.69 3.84 14.88
C LYS A 194 -8.35 4.96 14.10
N TYR A 195 -9.38 4.64 13.34
CA TYR A 195 -10.19 5.57 12.57
C TYR A 195 -11.63 5.52 13.07
N SER A 196 -12.35 6.64 13.04
CA SER A 196 -13.79 6.62 13.25
C SER A 196 -14.49 5.96 12.07
N SER A 197 -15.74 5.56 12.26
CA SER A 197 -16.59 4.97 11.22
C SER A 197 -16.71 5.81 9.92
N ASP A 198 -16.48 7.12 9.98
CA ASP A 198 -16.43 8.03 8.82
C ASP A 198 -15.05 8.10 8.12
N GLY A 199 -14.03 7.44 8.67
CA GLY A 199 -12.68 7.38 8.10
C GLY A 199 -11.69 8.40 8.66
N ARG A 200 -12.06 9.22 9.66
CA ARG A 200 -11.13 10.17 10.28
C ARG A 200 -10.19 9.47 11.26
N LEU A 201 -8.88 9.75 11.18
CA LEU A 201 -7.89 9.22 12.13
C LEU A 201 -8.18 9.73 13.55
N LEU A 202 -8.42 8.81 14.48
CA LEU A 202 -8.67 9.09 15.90
C LEU A 202 -7.37 9.07 16.70
N PHE A 203 -6.54 8.06 16.50
CA PHE A 203 -5.19 8.01 17.08
C PHE A 203 -4.26 7.10 16.28
N GLU A 204 -2.98 7.30 16.53
CA GLU A 204 -1.90 6.43 16.07
C GLU A 204 -0.98 6.11 17.25
N VAL A 205 -0.61 4.85 17.39
CA VAL A 205 0.25 4.36 18.47
C VAL A 205 1.31 3.43 17.92
N GLU A 206 2.57 3.73 18.25
CA GLU A 206 3.69 2.82 18.05
C GLU A 206 3.64 1.72 19.11
N VAL A 207 3.69 0.47 18.67
CA VAL A 207 3.74 -0.69 19.56
C VAL A 207 5.15 -0.83 20.08
N ARG A 208 5.31 -0.80 21.42
CA ARG A 208 6.63 -0.85 22.06
C ARG A 208 6.71 -2.00 23.05
N GLY A 209 7.87 -2.62 23.17
CA GLY A 209 8.20 -3.64 24.17
C GLY A 209 9.30 -4.57 23.70
N GLU A 210 9.93 -5.32 24.62
CA GLU A 210 11.13 -6.11 24.30
C GLU A 210 10.88 -7.18 23.21
N ALA A 211 9.68 -7.76 23.15
CA ALA A 211 9.31 -8.69 22.07
C ALA A 211 9.30 -8.00 20.69
N VAL A 212 8.74 -6.79 20.61
CA VAL A 212 8.72 -5.98 19.38
C VAL A 212 10.13 -5.62 18.97
N ASP A 213 10.96 -5.15 19.91
CA ASP A 213 12.35 -4.78 19.65
C ASP A 213 13.15 -5.96 19.04
N LEU A 214 12.89 -7.18 19.53
CA LEU A 214 13.54 -8.40 19.04
C LEU A 214 13.12 -8.76 17.61
N GLN A 215 11.81 -8.72 17.32
CA GLN A 215 11.29 -9.01 15.99
C GLN A 215 11.72 -7.92 14.99
N GLN A 216 11.65 -6.65 15.38
CA GLN A 216 12.01 -5.51 14.55
C GLN A 216 13.50 -5.47 14.22
N ALA A 217 14.38 -5.87 15.14
CA ALA A 217 15.82 -5.91 14.89
C ALA A 217 16.18 -6.85 13.72
N LEU A 218 15.47 -7.98 13.59
CA LEU A 218 15.67 -8.88 12.47
C LEU A 218 14.95 -8.38 11.22
N ALA A 219 13.72 -7.87 11.34
CA ALA A 219 12.97 -7.26 10.23
C ALA A 219 13.77 -6.13 9.56
N GLN A 220 14.41 -5.28 10.35
CA GLN A 220 15.27 -4.20 9.86
C GLN A 220 16.45 -4.72 9.02
N ARG A 221 17.19 -5.69 9.56
CA ARG A 221 18.31 -6.31 8.83
C ARG A 221 17.83 -6.97 7.54
N PHE A 222 16.64 -7.57 7.59
CA PHE A 222 16.04 -8.16 6.43
C PHE A 222 15.87 -7.13 5.32
N PHE A 223 15.40 -5.92 5.63
CA PHE A 223 15.31 -4.85 4.62
C PHE A 223 16.65 -4.23 4.21
N GLU A 224 17.68 -4.28 5.05
CA GLU A 224 19.02 -3.73 4.73
C GLU A 224 19.80 -4.59 3.74
N ILE A 225 19.66 -5.92 3.81
CA ILE A 225 20.52 -6.88 3.07
C ILE A 225 19.82 -7.44 1.83
N LYS A 226 18.49 -7.37 1.78
CA LYS A 226 17.69 -7.95 0.70
C LYS A 226 17.92 -7.28 -0.65
N LYS A 227 17.88 -8.09 -1.71
CA LYS A 227 17.98 -7.62 -3.10
C LYS A 227 16.81 -6.69 -3.46
N ALA A 228 17.07 -5.66 -4.27
CA ALA A 228 16.12 -4.59 -4.59
C ALA A 228 14.76 -5.07 -5.17
N HIS A 229 14.73 -6.21 -5.85
CA HIS A 229 13.54 -6.76 -6.51
C HIS A 229 12.69 -7.69 -5.64
N GLN A 230 13.18 -8.09 -4.46
CA GLN A 230 12.50 -9.10 -3.65
C GLN A 230 11.46 -8.42 -2.72
N VAL A 231 10.21 -8.90 -2.74
CA VAL A 231 9.09 -8.41 -1.92
C VAL A 231 8.82 -9.41 -0.78
N GLY A 232 8.56 -8.94 0.43
CA GLY A 232 8.60 -9.79 1.63
C GLY A 232 9.17 -9.09 2.86
N GLY A 233 9.01 -9.71 4.03
CA GLY A 233 9.44 -9.19 5.33
C GLY A 233 9.11 -10.14 6.48
N ILE A 234 9.48 -9.71 7.68
CA ILE A 234 9.23 -10.45 8.94
C ILE A 234 8.05 -9.82 9.66
N ASN A 235 7.05 -10.63 10.00
CA ASN A 235 5.92 -10.18 10.79
C ASN A 235 6.38 -9.80 12.20
N VAL A 236 6.11 -8.55 12.58
CA VAL A 236 6.33 -8.03 13.93
C VAL A 236 5.09 -8.27 14.79
N ILE A 237 3.89 -8.11 14.20
CA ILE A 237 2.60 -8.41 14.83
C ILE A 237 1.94 -9.54 14.05
N ASN A 238 1.72 -10.67 14.71
CA ASN A 238 1.23 -11.90 14.06
C ASN A 238 -0.30 -11.93 14.04
N GLY A 239 -0.93 -11.67 15.19
CA GLY A 239 -2.38 -11.67 15.35
C GLY A 239 -2.88 -10.43 16.07
N ALA A 240 -4.14 -10.08 15.84
CA ALA A 240 -4.82 -9.05 16.60
C ALA A 240 -6.32 -9.32 16.71
N ALA A 241 -6.90 -8.99 17.87
CA ALA A 241 -8.32 -9.14 18.16
C ALA A 241 -8.84 -7.94 18.96
N ILE A 242 -10.11 -7.57 18.72
CA ILE A 242 -10.84 -6.62 19.56
C ILE A 242 -11.74 -7.42 20.51
N GLU A 243 -11.61 -7.18 21.80
CA GLU A 243 -12.58 -7.65 22.79
C GLU A 243 -13.82 -6.75 22.71
N ARG A 244 -14.93 -7.29 22.19
CA ARG A 244 -16.10 -6.49 21.81
C ARG A 244 -16.75 -5.76 22.99
N GLN A 245 -16.74 -6.37 24.18
CA GLN A 245 -17.37 -5.81 25.39
C GLN A 245 -16.62 -4.58 25.94
N THR A 246 -15.30 -4.61 25.88
CA THR A 246 -14.43 -3.58 26.48
C THR A 246 -13.88 -2.61 25.45
N GLY A 247 -13.88 -3.00 24.18
CA GLY A 247 -13.18 -2.30 23.10
C GLY A 247 -11.66 -2.40 23.22
N HIS A 248 -11.14 -3.30 24.06
CA HIS A 248 -9.70 -3.49 24.23
C HIS A 248 -9.10 -4.19 23.00
N LEU A 249 -7.92 -3.74 22.59
CA LEU A 249 -7.16 -4.32 21.51
C LEU A 249 -6.10 -5.27 22.07
N TRP A 250 -6.11 -6.50 21.55
CA TRP A 250 -5.20 -7.57 21.92
C TRP A 250 -4.29 -7.89 20.74
N LEU A 251 -2.98 -7.85 20.96
CA LEU A 251 -1.97 -8.07 19.93
C LEU A 251 -1.13 -9.28 20.31
N ALA A 252 -0.97 -10.23 19.39
CA ALA A 252 -0.18 -11.42 19.61
C ALA A 252 1.03 -11.44 18.68
N MET A 253 2.17 -11.81 19.24
CA MET A 253 3.45 -11.80 18.55
C MET A 253 4.40 -12.83 19.15
N ASN A 254 5.43 -13.18 18.38
CA ASN A 254 6.55 -13.93 18.91
C ASN A 254 7.39 -13.05 19.83
N GLY A 255 7.80 -13.59 20.98
CA GLY A 255 8.85 -13.02 21.81
C GLY A 255 10.20 -13.64 21.44
N SER A 256 10.94 -14.15 22.42
CA SER A 256 12.14 -14.96 22.20
C SER A 256 11.78 -16.44 21.94
N THR A 257 12.77 -17.32 21.70
CA THR A 257 12.55 -18.78 21.63
C THR A 257 12.03 -19.42 22.90
N VAL A 258 11.88 -18.63 23.96
CA VAL A 258 11.36 -19.09 25.22
C VAL A 258 10.01 -18.46 25.54
N GLY A 259 9.29 -17.84 24.59
CA GLY A 259 7.89 -17.49 24.80
C GLY A 259 7.35 -16.43 23.85
N GLY A 260 6.13 -16.66 23.37
CA GLY A 260 5.26 -15.68 22.73
C GLY A 260 4.60 -14.79 23.77
N VAL A 261 4.14 -13.63 23.30
CA VAL A 261 3.51 -12.63 24.15
C VAL A 261 2.21 -12.11 23.56
N VAL A 262 1.34 -11.64 24.44
CA VAL A 262 0.12 -10.92 24.07
C VAL A 262 0.12 -9.57 24.78
N TYR A 263 -0.11 -8.48 24.05
CA TYR A 263 -0.26 -7.14 24.62
C TYR A 263 -1.71 -6.72 24.59
N GLU A 264 -2.16 -6.08 25.67
CA GLU A 264 -3.51 -5.52 25.79
C GLU A 264 -3.43 -4.00 25.82
N TYR A 265 -4.26 -3.35 25.02
CA TYR A 265 -4.41 -1.91 24.90
C TYR A 265 -5.85 -1.51 25.17
N ASP A 266 -6.06 -0.38 25.84
CA ASP A 266 -7.39 0.22 25.95
C ASP A 266 -7.82 0.85 24.61
N GLY A 267 -9.11 1.19 24.50
CA GLY A 267 -9.69 1.80 23.29
C GLY A 267 -9.18 3.21 22.96
N ARG A 268 -8.20 3.73 23.72
CA ARG A 268 -7.50 5.01 23.47
C ARG A 268 -6.03 4.79 23.09
N GLY A 269 -5.62 3.54 22.87
CA GLY A 269 -4.27 3.19 22.45
C GLY A 269 -3.24 3.17 23.57
N ARG A 270 -3.64 3.18 24.85
CA ARG A 270 -2.70 3.02 25.96
C ARG A 270 -2.52 1.54 26.27
N LYS A 271 -1.27 1.08 26.27
CA LYS A 271 -0.93 -0.28 26.69
C LYS A 271 -1.28 -0.48 28.16
N LEU A 272 -2.15 -1.44 28.43
CA LEU A 272 -2.57 -1.82 29.78
C LEU A 272 -1.63 -2.87 30.37
N ARG A 273 -1.38 -3.95 29.62
CA ARG A 273 -0.71 -5.15 30.14
C ARG A 273 0.08 -5.88 29.06
N GLU A 274 1.04 -6.68 29.54
CA GLU A 274 1.81 -7.62 28.73
C GLU A 274 1.68 -9.01 29.35
N TYR A 275 1.34 -9.98 28.52
CA TYR A 275 1.11 -11.37 28.93
C TYR A 275 2.15 -12.28 28.32
N ALA A 276 2.86 -13.04 29.16
CA ALA A 276 3.73 -14.13 28.72
C ALA A 276 2.94 -15.44 28.68
N LEU A 277 3.08 -16.20 27.59
CA LEU A 277 2.32 -17.43 27.36
C LEU A 277 3.04 -18.67 27.92
N GLN A 278 2.39 -19.36 28.86
CA GLN A 278 2.92 -20.57 29.50
C GLN A 278 1.88 -21.70 29.50
N VAL A 279 2.26 -22.88 29.02
CA VAL A 279 1.44 -24.09 29.05
C VAL A 279 1.95 -24.99 30.17
N ASN A 280 1.07 -25.43 31.05
CA ASN A 280 1.43 -26.39 32.08
C ASN A 280 1.47 -27.79 31.45
N ALA A 281 2.65 -28.40 31.32
CA ALA A 281 2.78 -29.74 30.76
C ALA A 281 2.57 -30.81 31.85
N GLU A 282 1.98 -31.95 31.47
CA GLU A 282 1.80 -33.12 32.35
C GLU A 282 3.13 -33.63 32.94
N SER A 283 4.26 -33.39 32.26
CA SER A 283 5.61 -33.73 32.69
C SER A 283 6.14 -32.88 33.85
N GLY A 284 5.36 -31.92 34.36
CA GLY A 284 5.64 -31.13 35.57
C GLY A 284 6.52 -29.89 35.37
N ALA A 285 7.19 -29.74 34.22
CA ALA A 285 7.91 -28.52 33.87
C ALA A 285 7.03 -27.66 32.94
N PRO A 286 6.76 -26.38 33.26
CA PRO A 286 5.98 -25.53 32.38
C PRO A 286 6.66 -25.36 31.02
N LEU A 287 5.91 -25.63 29.95
CA LEU A 287 6.32 -25.41 28.58
C LEU A 287 5.98 -23.98 28.20
N ARG A 288 6.93 -23.27 27.58
CA ARG A 288 6.69 -21.89 27.13
C ARG A 288 6.22 -21.92 25.69
N LEU A 289 5.11 -21.26 25.40
CA LEU A 289 4.49 -21.33 24.09
C LEU A 289 5.22 -20.40 23.11
N THR A 290 5.69 -20.91 21.98
CA THR A 290 6.32 -20.11 20.91
C THR A 290 5.57 -20.32 19.59
N GLY A 291 5.98 -19.59 18.54
CA GLY A 291 5.37 -19.73 17.22
C GLY A 291 3.91 -19.29 17.22
N VAL A 292 3.64 -18.11 17.75
CA VAL A 292 2.30 -17.53 17.83
C VAL A 292 1.88 -17.06 16.43
N ARG A 293 0.76 -17.57 15.89
CA ARG A 293 0.21 -17.15 14.58
C ARG A 293 -0.91 -16.15 14.67
N ASP A 294 -1.83 -16.36 15.61
CA ASP A 294 -3.03 -15.54 15.75
C ASP A 294 -3.60 -15.58 17.17
N VAL A 295 -4.50 -14.66 17.49
CA VAL A 295 -5.18 -14.55 18.79
C VAL A 295 -6.66 -14.28 18.62
N ALA A 296 -7.46 -14.86 19.51
CA ALA A 296 -8.87 -14.57 19.67
C ALA A 296 -9.17 -14.41 21.16
N VAL A 297 -10.07 -13.50 21.55
CA VAL A 297 -10.26 -13.16 22.97
C VAL A 297 -11.75 -13.14 23.30
N THR A 298 -12.10 -13.79 24.41
CA THR A 298 -13.39 -13.65 25.09
C THR A 298 -13.19 -12.90 26.39
N ARG A 299 -14.28 -12.55 27.06
CA ARG A 299 -14.24 -12.04 28.44
C ARG A 299 -13.37 -12.88 29.41
N LEU A 300 -13.38 -14.21 29.29
CA LEU A 300 -12.74 -15.10 30.28
C LEU A 300 -11.44 -15.74 29.78
N HIS A 301 -11.28 -15.87 28.47
CA HIS A 301 -10.20 -16.63 27.87
C HIS A 301 -9.49 -15.87 26.76
N VAL A 302 -8.18 -16.05 26.67
CA VAL A 302 -7.36 -15.71 25.51
C VAL A 302 -7.03 -17.00 24.78
N PHE A 303 -7.33 -17.07 23.48
CA PHE A 303 -7.00 -18.19 22.62
C PHE A 303 -5.82 -17.82 21.74
N VAL A 304 -4.83 -18.69 21.64
CA VAL A 304 -3.64 -18.48 20.82
C VAL A 304 -3.48 -19.64 19.86
N LEU A 305 -3.45 -19.34 18.57
CA LEU A 305 -3.10 -20.28 17.51
C LEU A 305 -1.59 -20.30 17.35
N THR A 306 -1.00 -21.49 17.21
CA THR A 306 0.44 -21.65 16.98
C THR A 306 0.78 -22.28 15.62
N ASN A 307 2.06 -22.22 15.29
CA ASN A 307 2.66 -22.82 14.09
C ASN A 307 2.48 -24.35 14.05
N GLN A 308 2.24 -24.98 15.20
CA GLN A 308 1.96 -26.41 15.29
C GLN A 308 0.49 -26.75 14.95
N GLN A 309 -0.29 -25.78 14.45
CA GLN A 309 -1.72 -25.93 14.15
C GLN A 309 -2.56 -26.26 15.39
N GLN A 310 -2.10 -25.77 16.53
CA GLN A 310 -2.69 -26.00 17.85
C GLN A 310 -3.26 -24.70 18.38
N VAL A 311 -4.48 -24.76 18.93
CA VAL A 311 -5.10 -23.64 19.62
C VAL A 311 -5.08 -23.90 21.12
N TYR A 312 -4.42 -23.01 21.86
CA TYR A 312 -4.34 -23.04 23.31
C TYR A 312 -5.31 -22.03 23.92
N ALA A 313 -6.08 -22.47 24.91
CA ALA A 313 -6.91 -21.61 25.73
C ALA A 313 -6.15 -21.19 27.01
N PHE A 314 -6.19 -19.91 27.34
CA PHE A 314 -5.58 -19.34 28.53
C PHE A 314 -6.62 -18.59 29.36
N ASP A 315 -6.67 -18.88 30.66
CA ASP A 315 -7.57 -18.21 31.58
C ASP A 315 -7.09 -16.79 31.89
N ARG A 316 -7.98 -15.81 31.78
CA ARG A 316 -7.70 -14.41 32.16
C ARG A 316 -7.76 -14.18 33.67
N ASP A 317 -8.51 -15.04 34.37
CA ASP A 317 -8.89 -14.87 35.79
C ASP A 317 -8.00 -15.63 36.78
N GLU A 318 -6.88 -16.23 36.37
CA GLU A 318 -5.88 -16.74 37.31
C GLU A 318 -5.00 -15.62 37.91
N GLN A 319 -5.66 -14.70 38.62
CA GLN A 319 -5.18 -14.39 39.96
C GLN A 319 -5.68 -15.49 40.89
N THR A 320 -5.10 -16.69 40.83
CA THR A 320 -5.28 -17.69 41.89
C THR A 320 -4.33 -17.35 43.04
N PRO A 321 -4.76 -16.70 44.14
CA PRO A 321 -4.14 -17.00 45.42
C PRO A 321 -4.47 -18.45 45.71
N LEU A 322 -3.48 -19.34 45.54
CA LEU A 322 -3.58 -20.78 45.76
C LEU A 322 -4.47 -21.10 46.98
N GLY A 323 -5.70 -21.51 46.67
CA GLY A 323 -6.71 -21.92 47.64
C GLY A 323 -6.41 -23.32 48.19
N ARG A 324 -5.69 -23.37 49.31
CA ARG A 324 -5.87 -24.27 50.46
C ARG A 324 -5.70 -25.81 50.33
N TRP A 325 -5.37 -26.42 49.18
CA TRP A 325 -5.23 -27.90 49.11
C TRP A 325 -3.96 -28.46 48.44
N TRP A 326 -2.86 -27.71 48.35
CA TRP A 326 -1.53 -28.27 48.04
C TRP A 326 -0.43 -27.65 48.93
N PRO A 327 0.32 -28.43 49.75
CA PRO A 327 1.33 -27.88 50.66
C PRO A 327 2.64 -27.38 50.02
N SER A 328 2.76 -27.27 48.69
CA SER A 328 4.06 -26.96 48.06
C SER A 328 4.03 -26.12 46.77
N ALA A 329 2.87 -25.65 46.30
CA ALA A 329 2.82 -24.76 45.16
C ALA A 329 3.35 -23.38 45.59
N ARG A 330 4.60 -23.06 45.22
CA ARG A 330 5.17 -21.73 45.43
C ARG A 330 4.45 -20.75 44.51
N PRO A 331 4.07 -19.55 44.97
CA PRO A 331 3.60 -18.51 44.07
C PRO A 331 4.69 -18.25 43.02
N VAL A 332 4.35 -18.45 41.75
CA VAL A 332 5.27 -18.18 40.64
C VAL A 332 5.52 -16.68 40.65
N ARG A 333 6.76 -16.28 40.97
CA ARG A 333 7.14 -14.87 40.92
C ARG A 333 6.90 -14.36 39.49
N PRO A 334 6.34 -13.16 39.28
CA PRO A 334 6.29 -12.55 37.96
C PRO A 334 7.72 -12.48 37.44
N MET A 335 8.08 -13.36 36.50
CA MET A 335 9.33 -13.24 35.80
C MET A 335 9.16 -12.04 34.87
N LEU A 336 9.96 -11.00 35.07
CA LEU A 336 9.95 -9.83 34.21
C LEU A 336 10.36 -10.25 32.80
N ILE A 337 9.72 -9.71 31.75
CA ILE A 337 10.14 -9.88 30.33
C ILE A 337 11.66 -9.64 30.15
N LYS A 338 12.24 -8.74 30.96
CA LYS A 338 13.70 -8.53 31.06
C LYS A 338 14.53 -9.80 31.27
N ALA A 339 14.01 -10.80 31.97
CA ALA A 339 14.65 -12.11 32.08
C ALA A 339 14.41 -12.94 30.80
N PHE A 340 13.18 -12.95 30.27
CA PHE A 340 12.81 -13.68 29.04
C PHE A 340 13.55 -13.23 27.77
N ALA A 341 13.84 -11.94 27.62
CA ALA A 341 14.56 -11.37 26.48
C ALA A 341 16.10 -11.37 26.64
N ARG A 342 16.62 -11.58 27.86
CA ARG A 342 18.07 -11.54 28.16
C ARG A 342 18.67 -12.87 28.57
N THR A 343 17.88 -13.94 28.72
CA THR A 343 18.44 -15.25 29.08
C THR A 343 18.88 -15.97 27.80
N PRO A 344 20.19 -16.05 27.49
CA PRO A 344 20.67 -16.94 26.45
C PRO A 344 20.39 -18.38 26.93
N GLN A 345 19.38 -19.02 26.35
CA GLN A 345 19.11 -20.43 26.58
C GLN A 345 19.34 -21.18 25.29
N ILE A 346 20.61 -21.55 25.09
CA ILE A 346 21.12 -22.90 24.81
C ILE A 346 22.65 -22.75 24.72
N ALA A 347 23.37 -23.65 25.40
CA ALA A 347 24.81 -23.75 25.29
C ALA A 347 25.18 -24.10 23.83
N GLY A 348 25.82 -23.14 23.15
CA GLY A 348 26.17 -23.23 21.73
C GLY A 348 24.99 -22.87 20.82
N CYS A 349 25.24 -22.04 19.80
CA CYS A 349 24.36 -22.06 18.65
C CYS A 349 24.28 -23.52 18.18
N GLY A 350 23.05 -24.04 18.01
CA GLY A 350 22.90 -25.27 17.24
C GLY A 350 23.61 -25.10 15.89
N THR A 351 24.08 -26.18 15.30
CA THR A 351 24.59 -26.12 13.93
C THR A 351 23.47 -25.66 13.01
N ASP A 352 23.82 -24.80 12.05
CA ASP A 352 22.91 -24.42 10.96
C ASP A 352 22.32 -25.69 10.37
N GLN A 353 21.00 -25.79 10.40
CA GLN A 353 20.36 -27.07 10.31
C GLN A 353 20.30 -27.43 8.80
N THR A 354 20.73 -28.64 8.40
CA THR A 354 20.95 -29.02 6.98
C THR A 354 19.67 -29.50 6.31
N TRP A 355 18.95 -28.62 5.60
CA TRP A 355 17.58 -28.93 5.12
C TRP A 355 17.50 -28.98 3.59
N GLY A 356 16.50 -29.70 3.06
CA GLY A 356 16.16 -29.68 1.63
C GLY A 356 15.78 -28.29 1.13
N SER A 357 15.77 -28.09 -0.20
CA SER A 357 15.36 -26.82 -0.81
C SER A 357 13.88 -26.53 -0.57
N CYS A 358 13.56 -25.30 -0.23
CA CYS A 358 12.18 -24.83 -0.03
C CYS A 358 11.69 -24.12 -1.31
N ASN A 359 11.66 -24.89 -2.41
CA ASN A 359 11.36 -24.38 -3.75
C ASN A 359 9.87 -24.12 -3.97
N PHE A 360 9.47 -22.85 -4.11
CA PHE A 360 8.16 -22.49 -4.66
C PHE A 360 8.31 -22.10 -6.12
N VAL A 361 7.34 -22.52 -6.93
CA VAL A 361 7.24 -22.08 -8.32
C VAL A 361 6.28 -20.91 -8.34
N CYS A 362 6.79 -19.78 -8.80
CA CYS A 362 5.99 -18.61 -9.06
C CYS A 362 4.95 -18.93 -10.16
N PRO A 363 3.62 -18.76 -9.96
CA PRO A 363 2.62 -18.89 -11.01
C PRO A 363 3.00 -18.15 -12.31
N GLN A 364 3.03 -18.84 -13.45
CA GLN A 364 3.33 -18.19 -14.73
C GLN A 364 2.24 -17.18 -15.12
N ALA A 365 2.65 -16.18 -15.91
CA ALA A 365 1.81 -15.15 -16.51
C ALA A 365 0.49 -15.71 -17.11
N GLY A 366 -0.64 -15.10 -16.75
CA GLY A 366 -1.78 -14.99 -17.66
C GLY A 366 -1.52 -13.90 -18.70
N THR A 367 -2.25 -13.89 -19.81
CA THR A 367 -2.18 -12.79 -20.79
C THR A 367 -2.54 -11.46 -20.12
N CYS A 368 -1.70 -10.45 -20.28
CA CYS A 368 -1.94 -9.10 -19.77
C CYS A 368 -3.29 -8.56 -20.31
N THR A 369 -4.13 -8.01 -19.45
CA THR A 369 -5.33 -7.27 -19.85
C THR A 369 -5.18 -5.84 -19.33
N ASN A 370 -5.33 -4.84 -20.19
CA ASN A 370 -5.20 -3.41 -19.82
C ASN A 370 -3.86 -3.06 -19.16
N ASN A 371 -2.75 -3.59 -19.69
CA ASN A 371 -1.38 -3.29 -19.24
C ASN A 371 -1.08 -3.51 -17.74
N GLN A 372 -2.00 -4.14 -17.03
CA GLN A 372 -1.79 -4.60 -15.68
C GLN A 372 -1.44 -6.09 -15.72
N PRO A 373 -0.47 -6.52 -14.90
CA PRO A 373 -0.37 -7.92 -14.56
C PRO A 373 -1.68 -8.29 -13.88
N PRO A 374 -2.40 -9.37 -14.26
CA PRO A 374 -3.49 -9.89 -13.43
C PRO A 374 -2.99 -9.99 -11.99
N ALA A 375 -3.81 -9.69 -10.97
CA ALA A 375 -3.32 -9.32 -9.65
C ALA A 375 -2.60 -10.44 -8.85
N ASN A 376 -2.24 -11.54 -9.50
CA ASN A 376 -1.34 -12.61 -9.06
C ASN A 376 -0.37 -13.11 -10.17
N THR A 377 0.22 -12.23 -11.00
CA THR A 377 1.28 -12.65 -11.94
C THR A 377 2.60 -12.92 -11.23
N SER A 378 3.29 -13.95 -11.68
CA SER A 378 4.71 -14.07 -11.45
C SER A 378 5.38 -14.69 -12.67
N ASP A 379 6.70 -14.71 -12.67
CA ASP A 379 7.52 -14.99 -13.86
C ASP A 379 7.70 -16.49 -14.17
N GLY A 380 7.14 -17.39 -13.36
CA GLY A 380 7.44 -18.83 -13.48
C GLY A 380 8.76 -19.26 -12.86
N SER A 381 9.50 -18.34 -12.24
CA SER A 381 10.77 -18.69 -11.61
C SER A 381 10.55 -19.64 -10.43
N THR A 382 11.44 -20.61 -10.34
CA THR A 382 11.60 -21.38 -9.11
C THR A 382 12.44 -20.54 -8.16
N GLN A 383 11.88 -20.21 -7.00
CA GLN A 383 12.59 -19.52 -5.94
C GLN A 383 12.70 -20.42 -4.72
N ASP A 384 13.86 -20.37 -4.06
CA ASP A 384 14.08 -21.08 -2.81
C ASP A 384 13.92 -20.10 -1.64
N CYS A 385 12.85 -20.25 -0.86
CA CYS A 385 12.61 -19.45 0.35
C CYS A 385 13.75 -19.52 1.33
N LYS A 386 14.37 -20.69 1.43
CA LYS A 386 15.47 -20.96 2.32
C LYS A 386 16.67 -20.13 1.88
N GLN A 387 17.06 -20.21 0.61
CA GLN A 387 18.20 -19.45 0.09
C GLN A 387 17.97 -17.94 0.21
N ALA A 388 16.76 -17.48 -0.10
CA ALA A 388 16.40 -16.08 0.03
C ALA A 388 16.51 -15.58 1.49
N LEU A 389 16.16 -16.42 2.47
CA LEU A 389 16.36 -16.12 3.88
C LEU A 389 17.85 -16.14 4.27
N HIS A 390 18.60 -17.17 3.89
CA HIS A 390 20.05 -17.24 4.18
C HIS A 390 20.82 -16.06 3.57
N ASP A 391 20.53 -15.70 2.31
CA ASP A 391 21.10 -14.52 1.63
C ASP A 391 20.87 -13.24 2.42
N THR A 392 19.80 -13.19 3.21
CA THR A 392 19.39 -12.02 3.99
C THR A 392 19.93 -12.04 5.42
N LEU A 393 20.44 -13.17 5.91
CA LEU A 393 21.05 -13.30 7.22
C LEU A 393 22.55 -12.97 7.13
N ALA A 394 23.00 -11.93 7.86
CA ALA A 394 24.41 -11.59 7.96
C ALA A 394 25.25 -12.69 8.65
N THR A 395 26.58 -12.62 8.49
CA THR A 395 27.53 -13.48 9.20
C THR A 395 27.28 -13.48 10.72
N GLY A 396 27.17 -14.67 11.32
CA GLY A 396 26.97 -14.87 12.77
C GLY A 396 25.54 -15.23 13.21
N TYR A 397 24.61 -15.44 12.25
CA TYR A 397 23.30 -16.04 12.50
C TYR A 397 23.23 -17.46 11.92
N SER A 398 22.42 -18.32 12.53
CA SER A 398 22.15 -19.68 12.05
C SER A 398 20.66 -19.96 12.12
N VAL A 399 20.14 -20.64 11.09
CA VAL A 399 18.77 -21.14 11.05
C VAL A 399 18.77 -22.49 11.76
N VAL A 400 18.16 -22.52 12.94
CA VAL A 400 18.19 -23.71 13.81
C VAL A 400 16.88 -24.48 13.78
N SER A 401 15.78 -23.86 13.36
CA SER A 401 14.54 -24.52 12.97
C SER A 401 13.81 -23.66 11.93
N ALA A 402 13.03 -24.29 11.07
CA ALA A 402 12.11 -23.73 10.10
C ALA A 402 10.96 -24.77 9.96
N SER A 403 9.82 -24.39 9.43
CA SER A 403 8.76 -25.35 9.09
C SER A 403 8.80 -25.71 7.60
N CYS A 404 9.39 -24.85 6.76
CA CYS A 404 9.30 -24.85 5.30
C CYS A 404 7.91 -25.27 4.83
N THR A 405 6.89 -24.60 5.37
CA THR A 405 5.51 -24.77 4.91
C THR A 405 5.36 -23.99 3.61
N GLN A 406 5.66 -24.62 2.49
CA GLN A 406 5.30 -24.07 1.19
C GLN A 406 3.78 -23.94 1.11
N TYR A 407 3.29 -22.73 0.81
CA TYR A 407 1.96 -22.60 0.25
C TYR A 407 2.06 -22.87 -1.26
N GLN A 408 2.10 -24.15 -1.64
CA GLN A 408 2.03 -24.56 -3.05
C GLN A 408 0.57 -24.61 -3.52
N VAL A 409 0.37 -23.99 -4.68
CA VAL A 409 -0.84 -23.93 -5.51
C VAL A 409 -1.57 -25.29 -5.58
N GLY A 410 -2.89 -25.28 -5.38
CA GLY A 410 -3.70 -26.48 -5.55
C GLY A 410 -5.21 -26.26 -5.61
N THR A 411 -5.72 -26.00 -6.83
CA THR A 411 -7.09 -26.27 -7.37
C THR A 411 -8.14 -25.16 -7.47
N ALA A 412 -7.88 -23.98 -6.95
CA ALA A 412 -8.57 -22.76 -7.39
C ALA A 412 -7.56 -21.61 -7.33
N MET A 413 -7.75 -20.60 -8.18
CA MET A 413 -7.06 -19.30 -8.18
C MET A 413 -6.78 -18.83 -6.74
N HIS A 414 -5.71 -18.06 -6.47
CA HIS A 414 -5.61 -17.00 -5.44
C HIS A 414 -4.17 -16.79 -4.90
N THR A 415 -3.77 -15.50 -4.85
CA THR A 415 -2.58 -14.90 -4.20
C THR A 415 -1.26 -15.00 -4.98
N ARG A 416 -0.49 -13.89 -5.01
CA ARG A 416 0.88 -13.85 -5.53
C ARG A 416 1.59 -15.07 -4.98
N GLY A 417 2.21 -15.88 -5.84
CA GLY A 417 3.00 -17.02 -5.35
C GLY A 417 4.01 -16.52 -4.32
N GLY A 418 4.55 -17.40 -3.49
CA GLY A 418 5.42 -16.98 -2.40
C GLY A 418 5.59 -18.09 -1.38
N CYS A 419 6.13 -17.72 -0.23
CA CYS A 419 6.13 -18.60 0.93
C CYS A 419 5.96 -17.82 2.21
N ARG A 420 5.28 -18.46 3.14
CA ARG A 420 5.29 -18.09 4.54
C ARG A 420 6.03 -19.20 5.27
N ASP A 421 6.99 -18.84 6.10
CA ASP A 421 7.69 -19.83 6.91
C ASP A 421 7.90 -19.31 8.32
N ASP A 422 7.88 -20.25 9.25
CA ASP A 422 8.15 -20.05 10.65
C ASP A 422 9.56 -20.47 10.96
N VAL A 423 10.44 -19.50 11.19
CA VAL A 423 11.87 -19.74 11.30
C VAL A 423 12.39 -19.33 12.66
N THR A 424 13.10 -20.24 13.30
CA THR A 424 13.90 -19.95 14.48
C THR A 424 15.33 -19.62 14.08
N ILE A 425 15.73 -18.40 14.41
CA ILE A 425 17.03 -17.85 14.10
C ILE A 425 17.82 -17.70 15.41
N CYS A 426 19.05 -18.18 15.38
CA CYS A 426 20.01 -18.15 16.47
C CYS A 426 21.17 -17.22 16.13
N ARG A 427 21.73 -16.51 17.12
CA ARG A 427 22.94 -15.68 16.98
C ARG A 427 23.98 -16.13 17.98
N ALA A 428 25.26 -16.20 17.57
CA ALA A 428 26.37 -16.46 18.48
C ALA A 428 26.40 -15.45 19.63
N GLY A 429 26.24 -15.94 20.87
CA GLY A 429 26.16 -15.11 22.09
C GLY A 429 24.88 -14.30 22.24
N GLY A 430 23.87 -14.52 21.39
CA GLY A 430 22.56 -13.86 21.43
C GLY A 430 21.44 -14.75 21.94
N VAL A 431 20.21 -14.25 21.83
CA VAL A 431 18.97 -14.98 22.19
C VAL A 431 18.35 -15.51 20.91
N ASN A 432 17.98 -16.79 20.90
CA ASN A 432 17.28 -17.36 19.76
C ASN A 432 15.88 -16.73 19.67
N SER A 433 15.37 -16.57 18.45
CA SER A 433 14.06 -15.96 18.22
C SER A 433 13.32 -16.67 17.11
N SER A 434 12.00 -16.83 17.26
CA SER A 434 11.13 -17.39 16.23
C SER A 434 10.43 -16.26 15.50
N HIS A 435 10.39 -16.35 14.18
CA HIS A 435 9.91 -15.31 13.26
C HIS A 435 8.92 -15.91 12.29
N ASN A 436 7.84 -15.19 12.01
CA ASN A 436 6.98 -15.46 10.87
C ASN A 436 7.53 -14.66 9.69
N ILE A 437 7.98 -15.33 8.65
CA ILE A 437 8.58 -14.69 7.47
C ILE A 437 7.61 -14.86 6.31
N THR A 438 7.37 -13.79 5.57
CA THR A 438 6.58 -13.84 4.34
C THR A 438 7.44 -13.34 3.19
N LEU A 439 7.57 -14.14 2.14
CA LEU A 439 8.19 -13.77 0.87
C LEU A 439 7.13 -13.87 -0.23
N ASP A 440 6.95 -12.79 -0.97
CA ASP A 440 6.08 -12.78 -2.14
C ASP A 440 6.94 -13.04 -3.39
N CYS A 441 6.37 -13.71 -4.38
CA CYS A 441 6.88 -13.79 -5.73
C CYS A 441 7.08 -12.36 -6.26
N PRO A 442 8.16 -12.13 -7.01
CA PRO A 442 8.28 -10.92 -7.78
C PRO A 442 7.10 -10.85 -8.76
N ALA A 443 6.44 -9.70 -8.80
CA ALA A 443 5.42 -9.47 -9.81
C ALA A 443 6.10 -9.40 -11.19
N GLN A 444 5.43 -9.95 -12.20
CA GLN A 444 5.82 -9.72 -13.57
C GLN A 444 5.67 -8.23 -13.90
N SER A 445 6.66 -7.66 -14.56
CA SER A 445 6.51 -6.36 -15.20
C SER A 445 5.70 -6.54 -16.48
N CYS A 446 4.44 -6.10 -16.48
CA CYS A 446 3.73 -5.87 -17.72
C CYS A 446 4.26 -4.58 -18.34
N ALA A 447 4.47 -4.58 -19.65
CA ALA A 447 4.79 -3.37 -20.38
C ALA A 447 3.60 -2.41 -20.21
N THR A 448 3.81 -1.29 -19.51
CA THR A 448 2.77 -0.30 -19.22
C THR A 448 2.58 0.65 -20.40
N GLY A 449 1.55 0.44 -21.20
CA GLY A 449 0.85 1.51 -21.92
C GLY A 449 -0.25 2.13 -21.04
N GLY A 450 -0.59 3.39 -21.31
CA GLY A 450 -1.32 4.31 -20.43
C GLY A 450 -2.75 3.94 -20.02
N GLY A 451 -3.26 4.71 -19.06
CA GLY A 451 -4.64 4.71 -18.57
C GLY A 451 -4.73 5.15 -17.10
N GLY A 452 -5.27 6.36 -16.85
CA GLY A 452 -5.66 6.87 -15.53
C GLY A 452 -6.77 6.05 -14.87
N GLU A 453 -7.24 6.31 -13.66
CA GLU A 453 -6.98 7.36 -12.69
C GLU A 453 -7.57 6.93 -11.33
N GLU A 454 -7.39 7.79 -10.32
CA GLU A 454 -7.79 7.83 -8.88
C GLU A 454 -6.60 7.61 -7.89
N GLY A 455 -6.39 8.59 -6.98
CA GLY A 455 -5.82 8.56 -5.62
C GLY A 455 -4.32 8.30 -5.32
N GLY A 456 -3.61 9.36 -4.87
CA GLY A 456 -2.70 9.44 -3.71
C GLY A 456 -1.18 9.13 -3.85
N GLY A 457 -0.29 10.03 -3.37
CA GLY A 457 1.20 10.05 -3.57
C GLY A 457 2.05 8.89 -2.96
N GLU A 458 3.39 8.82 -3.06
CA GLU A 458 4.49 9.80 -3.29
C GLU A 458 5.50 9.27 -4.33
N CYS A 459 6.20 10.16 -5.07
CA CYS A 459 7.10 9.79 -6.16
C CYS A 459 8.59 9.87 -5.77
N SER A 460 9.41 8.95 -6.30
CA SER A 460 10.86 8.85 -6.08
C SER A 460 11.63 8.61 -7.38
N TRP A 461 12.01 9.67 -8.06
CA TRP A 461 12.90 9.68 -9.23
C TRP A 461 14.23 10.32 -8.86
N THR A 462 15.31 9.98 -9.57
CA THR A 462 16.48 10.86 -9.57
C THR A 462 16.29 11.93 -10.64
N ARG A 463 16.93 13.09 -10.45
CA ARG A 463 16.87 14.20 -11.40
C ARG A 463 17.23 13.75 -12.82
N GLN A 464 18.25 12.91 -12.93
CA GLN A 464 18.77 12.40 -14.19
C GLN A 464 17.83 11.39 -14.87
N ASP A 465 17.11 10.58 -14.09
CA ASP A 465 16.10 9.65 -14.62
C ASP A 465 14.85 10.41 -15.09
N CYS A 466 14.44 11.45 -14.38
CA CYS A 466 13.25 12.23 -14.73
C CYS A 466 13.45 13.00 -16.04
N GLU A 467 14.66 13.52 -16.24
CA GLU A 467 15.06 14.22 -17.45
C GLU A 467 15.17 13.27 -18.66
N ALA A 468 15.46 11.98 -18.44
CA ALA A 468 15.52 10.98 -19.51
C ALA A 468 14.14 10.58 -20.07
N VAL A 469 13.05 10.86 -19.35
CA VAL A 469 11.66 10.60 -19.79
C VAL A 469 10.89 11.88 -20.12
N ASN A 470 11.60 12.97 -20.41
CA ASN A 470 11.05 14.32 -20.64
C ASN A 470 10.12 14.83 -19.51
N GLY A 471 10.23 14.26 -18.30
CA GLY A 471 9.43 14.65 -17.14
C GLY A 471 10.02 15.83 -16.38
N ILE A 472 9.21 16.46 -15.53
CA ILE A 472 9.62 17.62 -14.74
C ILE A 472 9.98 17.16 -13.32
N TYR A 473 11.25 17.29 -12.99
CA TYR A 473 11.76 16.87 -11.70
C TYR A 473 11.47 17.91 -10.60
N TYR A 474 10.65 17.56 -9.61
CA TYR A 474 10.30 18.43 -8.49
C TYR A 474 10.23 17.65 -7.17
N ASN A 475 11.04 18.05 -6.17
CA ASN A 475 11.01 17.50 -4.80
C ASN A 475 11.07 15.95 -4.70
N GLY A 476 11.92 15.29 -5.49
CA GLY A 476 12.07 13.82 -5.49
C GLY A 476 11.04 13.12 -6.36
N CYS A 477 10.04 13.85 -6.84
CA CYS A 477 9.04 13.38 -7.75
C CYS A 477 9.42 13.71 -9.18
N CYS A 478 9.17 12.80 -10.11
CA CYS A 478 9.02 13.17 -11.50
C CYS A 478 7.55 13.41 -11.72
N ASP A 479 7.17 14.68 -11.80
CA ASP A 479 5.85 15.05 -12.29
C ASP A 479 5.93 14.78 -13.80
N ARG A 480 5.23 13.75 -14.26
CA ARG A 480 4.76 13.79 -15.64
C ARG A 480 3.66 14.84 -15.60
N ASP A 481 4.07 16.11 -15.58
CA ASP A 481 3.16 17.21 -15.81
C ASP A 481 2.39 16.81 -17.08
N GLY A 482 1.05 16.89 -17.05
CA GLY A 482 0.14 16.37 -18.08
C GLY A 482 0.49 16.80 -19.52
N GLU A 483 -0.36 16.49 -20.48
CA GLU A 483 -0.07 17.00 -21.82
C GLU A 483 -0.20 18.52 -21.87
N SER A 484 0.78 19.17 -22.49
CA SER A 484 0.76 20.61 -22.67
C SER A 484 0.69 21.01 -24.13
N PRO A 485 -0.06 22.07 -24.41
CA PRO A 485 0.21 22.92 -25.55
C PRO A 485 0.45 24.38 -25.14
N VAL A 486 1.02 25.15 -26.06
CA VAL A 486 1.24 26.57 -25.94
C VAL A 486 -0.05 27.29 -26.34
N LEU A 487 -0.61 28.02 -25.38
CA LEU A 487 -1.80 28.84 -25.48
C LEU A 487 -1.46 30.31 -25.69
N VAL A 488 -2.19 30.96 -26.58
CA VAL A 488 -2.11 32.40 -26.84
C VAL A 488 -3.51 33.01 -26.68
N ASP A 489 -3.62 33.96 -25.77
CA ASP A 489 -4.80 34.82 -25.59
C ASP A 489 -4.73 35.93 -26.64
N THR A 490 -5.61 35.86 -27.64
CA THR A 490 -5.52 36.67 -28.86
C THR A 490 -6.21 38.04 -28.73
N ALA A 491 -7.13 38.21 -27.77
CA ALA A 491 -7.79 39.49 -27.48
C ALA A 491 -7.13 40.26 -26.33
N GLY A 492 -6.34 39.58 -25.51
CA GLY A 492 -5.62 40.11 -24.35
C GLY A 492 -6.51 40.36 -23.13
N ASP A 493 -7.64 39.67 -22.99
CA ASP A 493 -8.60 39.80 -21.89
C ASP A 493 -8.53 38.65 -20.85
N GLY A 494 -7.62 37.70 -21.05
CA GLY A 494 -7.27 36.64 -20.12
C GLY A 494 -7.80 35.27 -20.57
N PHE A 495 -7.17 34.22 -20.03
CA PHE A 495 -7.48 32.84 -20.44
C PHE A 495 -8.80 32.33 -19.85
N ALA A 496 -9.61 31.71 -20.69
CA ALA A 496 -10.85 31.00 -20.38
C ALA A 496 -10.71 29.52 -20.76
N LEU A 497 -10.41 28.68 -19.76
CA LEU A 497 -10.36 27.22 -19.89
C LEU A 497 -11.50 26.55 -19.12
N THR A 498 -11.72 25.26 -19.36
CA THR A 498 -12.69 24.42 -18.63
C THR A 498 -11.99 23.52 -17.61
N ASP A 499 -12.77 22.84 -16.76
CA ASP A 499 -12.32 21.59 -16.13
C ASP A 499 -12.34 20.44 -17.14
N ALA A 500 -11.80 19.30 -16.72
CA ALA A 500 -11.79 18.11 -17.56
C ALA A 500 -13.19 17.59 -17.85
N ALA A 501 -14.12 17.69 -16.89
CA ALA A 501 -15.50 17.22 -17.08
C ALA A 501 -16.26 18.03 -18.15
N GLY A 502 -15.95 19.32 -18.30
CA GLY A 502 -16.41 20.18 -19.37
C GLY A 502 -15.47 20.25 -20.57
N GLY A 503 -14.51 19.34 -20.69
CA GLY A 503 -13.45 19.33 -21.69
C GLY A 503 -13.85 18.78 -23.06
N VAL A 504 -12.85 18.50 -23.90
CA VAL A 504 -13.01 17.89 -25.24
C VAL A 504 -12.19 16.62 -25.36
N ASN A 505 -12.37 15.86 -26.44
CA ASN A 505 -11.49 14.74 -26.75
C ASN A 505 -10.50 15.17 -27.83
N PHE A 506 -9.21 15.12 -27.53
CA PHE A 506 -8.13 15.44 -28.48
C PHE A 506 -6.90 14.59 -28.15
N ASP A 507 -6.16 14.12 -29.15
CA ASP A 507 -4.96 13.28 -28.98
C ASP A 507 -3.74 14.16 -28.72
N LEU A 508 -3.51 14.55 -27.47
CA LEU A 508 -2.50 15.56 -27.14
C LEU A 508 -1.09 14.97 -26.93
N ASP A 509 -0.97 13.69 -26.58
CA ASP A 509 0.33 13.02 -26.49
C ASP A 509 0.81 12.42 -27.83
N ALA A 510 -0.07 12.44 -28.84
CA ALA A 510 0.14 11.95 -30.21
C ALA A 510 0.37 10.42 -30.29
N ASP A 511 -0.24 9.66 -29.38
CA ASP A 511 -0.24 8.19 -29.40
C ASP A 511 -1.28 7.59 -30.36
N GLY A 512 -2.16 8.43 -30.94
CA GLY A 512 -3.25 8.04 -31.84
C GLY A 512 -4.60 7.87 -31.15
N THR A 513 -4.70 8.14 -29.85
CA THR A 513 -5.91 8.00 -29.03
C THR A 513 -6.29 9.34 -28.40
N PRO A 514 -7.42 9.95 -28.76
CA PRO A 514 -7.86 11.18 -28.12
C PRO A 514 -8.14 10.99 -26.63
N GLU A 515 -7.52 11.81 -25.77
CA GLU A 515 -7.81 11.84 -24.34
C GLU A 515 -8.90 12.89 -24.05
N HIS A 516 -9.67 12.69 -22.96
CA HIS A 516 -10.65 13.69 -22.53
C HIS A 516 -9.96 14.71 -21.63
N LEU A 517 -9.76 15.93 -22.11
CA LEU A 517 -9.02 16.97 -21.40
C LEU A 517 -9.82 18.25 -21.31
N SER A 518 -9.60 18.97 -20.22
CA SER A 518 -9.92 20.40 -20.11
C SER A 518 -9.42 21.13 -21.35
N TRP A 519 -10.14 22.15 -21.78
CA TRP A 519 -9.86 22.80 -23.06
C TRP A 519 -10.13 24.30 -22.98
N THR A 520 -9.88 25.05 -24.06
CA THR A 520 -10.35 26.43 -24.18
C THR A 520 -11.87 26.45 -24.16
N ALA A 521 -12.48 27.28 -23.33
CA ALA A 521 -13.94 27.34 -23.22
C ALA A 521 -14.61 27.70 -24.55
N ALA A 522 -15.84 27.20 -24.77
CA ALA A 522 -16.61 27.49 -25.96
C ALA A 522 -16.72 29.00 -26.25
N GLY A 523 -16.37 29.38 -27.48
CA GLY A 523 -16.36 30.78 -27.92
C GLY A 523 -15.20 31.63 -27.36
N SER A 524 -14.23 31.03 -26.66
CA SER A 524 -13.02 31.72 -26.21
C SER A 524 -12.22 32.28 -27.40
N ASP A 525 -11.52 33.37 -27.17
CA ASP A 525 -10.53 33.94 -28.09
C ASP A 525 -9.15 33.27 -27.96
N ASP A 526 -8.95 32.47 -26.91
CA ASP A 526 -7.73 31.71 -26.68
C ASP A 526 -7.49 30.68 -27.77
N ALA A 527 -6.24 30.59 -28.24
CA ALA A 527 -5.88 29.71 -29.34
C ALA A 527 -4.59 28.92 -29.06
N TRP A 528 -4.59 27.66 -29.46
CA TRP A 528 -3.43 26.78 -29.40
C TRP A 528 -2.45 27.10 -30.52
N LEU A 529 -1.17 27.20 -30.19
CA LEU A 529 -0.10 27.38 -31.18
C LEU A 529 0.19 26.05 -31.85
N ALA A 530 0.06 26.03 -33.18
CA ALA A 530 0.16 24.82 -33.99
C ALA A 530 1.09 25.00 -35.20
N LEU A 531 1.55 23.88 -35.71
CA LEU A 531 2.17 23.70 -37.01
C LEU A 531 1.65 22.39 -37.58
N ASP A 532 0.86 22.47 -38.64
CA ASP A 532 0.49 21.31 -39.45
C ASP A 532 1.77 20.75 -40.09
N ARG A 533 2.29 19.66 -39.51
CA ARG A 533 3.58 19.07 -39.86
C ARG A 533 3.42 18.04 -40.97
N ASN A 534 2.25 17.42 -41.06
CA ASN A 534 1.98 16.39 -42.05
C ASN A 534 1.34 16.96 -43.34
N GLY A 535 0.91 18.22 -43.32
CA GLY A 535 0.36 18.97 -44.45
C GLY A 535 -1.07 18.61 -44.82
N ASN A 536 -1.85 18.04 -43.89
CA ASN A 536 -3.22 17.59 -44.15
C ASN A 536 -4.28 18.70 -44.01
N GLY A 537 -3.88 19.90 -43.56
CA GLY A 537 -4.74 21.08 -43.44
C GLY A 537 -5.56 21.15 -42.14
N THR A 538 -5.30 20.26 -41.20
CA THR A 538 -5.94 20.22 -39.87
C THR A 538 -4.87 20.10 -38.78
N VAL A 539 -5.23 20.34 -37.52
CA VAL A 539 -4.41 19.91 -36.37
C VAL A 539 -5.08 18.67 -35.81
N ASP A 540 -4.47 17.53 -36.02
CA ASP A 540 -5.06 16.23 -35.65
C ASP A 540 -4.51 15.63 -34.35
N SER A 541 -3.37 16.13 -33.87
CA SER A 541 -2.71 15.62 -32.67
C SER A 541 -1.77 16.65 -32.03
N GLY A 542 -1.31 16.38 -30.80
CA GLY A 542 -0.33 17.19 -30.09
C GLY A 542 1.06 17.18 -30.72
N ALA A 543 1.32 16.27 -31.66
CA ALA A 543 2.50 16.34 -32.51
C ALA A 543 2.49 17.57 -33.40
N GLU A 544 1.32 18.18 -33.63
CA GLU A 544 1.11 19.40 -34.42
C GLU A 544 0.92 20.64 -33.56
N LEU A 545 0.53 20.49 -32.29
CA LEU A 545 0.61 21.56 -31.30
C LEU A 545 2.04 21.76 -30.80
N PHE A 546 2.36 22.94 -30.26
CA PHE A 546 3.63 23.21 -29.58
C PHE A 546 3.48 22.98 -28.08
N GLY A 547 4.29 22.11 -27.48
CA GLY A 547 4.19 21.67 -26.09
C GLY A 547 5.29 20.68 -25.73
N ASN A 548 5.10 19.91 -24.65
CA ASN A 548 6.06 18.90 -24.19
C ASN A 548 6.10 17.63 -25.08
N PHE A 549 5.00 17.29 -25.76
CA PHE A 549 4.92 16.14 -26.69
C PHE A 549 5.25 16.47 -28.15
N THR A 550 5.42 17.75 -28.47
CA THR A 550 5.86 18.15 -29.79
C THR A 550 7.22 17.54 -30.13
N PRO A 551 7.41 17.00 -31.35
CA PRO A 551 8.70 16.52 -31.81
C PRO A 551 9.79 17.60 -31.68
N GLN A 552 10.70 17.40 -30.71
CA GLN A 552 11.79 18.31 -30.38
C GLN A 552 13.04 17.53 -29.97
N PRO A 553 14.25 18.11 -30.10
CA PRO A 553 15.45 17.48 -29.57
C PRO A 553 15.34 17.25 -28.06
N SER A 554 15.92 16.16 -27.57
CA SER A 554 15.97 15.91 -26.12
C SER A 554 16.66 17.09 -25.42
N PRO A 555 16.01 17.70 -24.41
CA PRO A 555 16.58 18.83 -23.70
C PRO A 555 17.79 18.39 -22.85
N PRO A 556 18.71 19.31 -22.49
CA PRO A 556 19.82 18.99 -21.61
C PRO A 556 19.35 18.45 -20.24
N PRO A 557 20.16 17.63 -19.55
CA PRO A 557 19.89 17.27 -18.16
C PRO A 557 19.72 18.54 -17.32
N GLY A 558 18.57 18.68 -16.69
CA GLY A 558 18.17 19.82 -15.87
C GLY A 558 16.89 20.48 -16.38
N VAL A 559 16.54 20.24 -17.65
CA VAL A 559 15.58 21.03 -18.43
C VAL A 559 14.51 20.10 -19.00
N ALA A 560 13.25 20.45 -18.79
CA ALA A 560 12.11 19.70 -19.32
C ALA A 560 11.77 20.09 -20.76
N ALA A 561 11.23 19.14 -21.52
CA ALA A 561 10.66 19.41 -22.84
C ALA A 561 9.46 20.35 -22.70
N ASN A 562 9.34 21.33 -23.61
CA ASN A 562 8.24 22.29 -23.61
C ASN A 562 8.10 22.95 -24.99
N GLY A 563 6.97 23.59 -25.24
CA GLY A 563 6.62 24.14 -26.55
C GLY A 563 7.54 25.28 -26.98
N PHE A 564 8.12 26.06 -26.07
CA PHE A 564 9.08 27.10 -26.42
C PHE A 564 10.44 26.52 -26.83
N ASN A 565 10.89 25.44 -26.19
CA ASN A 565 12.06 24.68 -26.63
C ASN A 565 11.84 24.09 -28.03
N ALA A 566 10.66 23.51 -28.29
CA ALA A 566 10.30 23.00 -29.61
C ALA A 566 10.27 24.12 -30.67
N LEU A 567 9.72 25.28 -30.32
CA LEU A 567 9.64 26.45 -31.19
C LEU A 567 11.03 27.02 -31.51
N ALA A 568 11.95 27.03 -30.53
CA ALA A 568 13.31 27.54 -30.70
C ALA A 568 14.13 26.82 -31.78
N ARG A 569 13.77 25.57 -32.12
CA ARG A 569 14.39 24.84 -33.24
C ARG A 569 14.30 25.61 -34.55
N TYR A 570 13.22 26.36 -34.75
CA TYR A 570 12.95 27.07 -35.99
C TYR A 570 13.62 28.45 -36.08
N ASP A 571 14.22 28.93 -34.99
CA ASP A 571 15.12 30.10 -35.01
C ASP A 571 16.55 29.70 -35.43
N ASP A 572 16.85 28.39 -35.52
CA ASP A 572 18.12 27.94 -36.08
C ASP A 572 18.18 28.19 -37.61
N PRO A 573 19.28 28.74 -38.18
CA PRO A 573 19.39 29.00 -39.60
C PRO A 573 19.30 27.74 -40.44
N ALA A 574 19.64 26.58 -39.89
CA ALA A 574 19.45 25.28 -40.56
C ALA A 574 17.96 24.94 -40.77
N ASN A 575 17.04 25.53 -40.00
CA ASN A 575 15.59 25.39 -40.14
C ASN A 575 14.92 26.67 -40.65
N GLY A 576 15.71 27.62 -41.21
CA GLY A 576 15.21 28.85 -41.80
C GLY A 576 15.07 30.04 -40.84
N GLY A 577 15.62 29.95 -39.63
CA GLY A 577 15.64 31.04 -38.65
C GLY A 577 16.91 31.90 -38.71
N ASN A 578 17.08 32.79 -37.73
CA ASN A 578 18.18 33.76 -37.74
C ASN A 578 18.95 33.91 -36.41
N ARG A 579 18.55 33.18 -35.37
CA ARG A 579 19.13 33.14 -34.00
C ARG A 579 19.04 34.46 -33.25
N ASP A 580 18.00 35.24 -33.46
CA ASP A 580 17.77 36.45 -32.68
C ASP A 580 16.88 36.23 -31.44
N GLY A 581 16.48 34.99 -31.18
CA GLY A 581 15.78 34.59 -29.96
C GLY A 581 14.28 34.90 -30.00
N VAL A 582 13.72 35.18 -31.17
CA VAL A 582 12.28 35.33 -31.40
C VAL A 582 11.88 34.52 -32.63
N ILE A 583 10.62 34.10 -32.71
CA ILE A 583 10.02 33.65 -33.97
C ILE A 583 9.14 34.76 -34.50
N ASP A 584 9.53 35.31 -35.64
CA ASP A 584 8.80 36.36 -36.35
C ASP A 584 8.84 36.19 -37.87
N ALA A 585 8.35 37.19 -38.60
CA ALA A 585 8.29 37.21 -40.06
C ALA A 585 9.61 36.93 -40.80
N ARG A 586 10.76 37.05 -40.12
CA ARG A 586 12.10 36.79 -40.65
C ARG A 586 12.48 35.31 -40.60
N ASP A 587 11.74 34.50 -39.87
CA ASP A 587 11.96 33.06 -39.74
C ASP A 587 11.04 32.29 -40.68
N GLY A 588 11.60 31.32 -41.40
CA GLY A 588 10.90 30.57 -42.44
C GLY A 588 9.65 29.83 -41.93
N VAL A 589 9.64 29.41 -40.66
CA VAL A 589 8.48 28.70 -40.08
C VAL A 589 7.27 29.62 -39.84
N TYR A 590 7.49 30.92 -39.67
CA TYR A 590 6.48 31.82 -39.11
C TYR A 590 5.20 31.89 -39.95
N ALA A 591 5.33 31.84 -41.29
CA ALA A 591 4.17 31.83 -42.19
C ALA A 591 3.40 30.49 -42.17
N SER A 592 4.01 29.43 -41.66
CA SER A 592 3.41 28.09 -41.55
C SER A 592 2.77 27.85 -40.18
N LEU A 593 3.12 28.63 -39.16
CA LEU A 593 2.48 28.55 -37.85
C LEU A 593 1.00 28.95 -37.94
N ARG A 594 0.19 28.29 -37.12
CA ARG A 594 -1.24 28.53 -36.99
C ARG A 594 -1.59 28.77 -35.53
N LEU A 595 -2.66 29.53 -35.32
CA LEU A 595 -3.40 29.56 -34.06
C LEU A 595 -4.72 28.85 -34.28
N TRP A 596 -4.95 27.79 -33.51
CA TRP A 596 -6.19 27.04 -33.53
C TRP A 596 -7.10 27.52 -32.41
N ARG A 597 -8.18 28.18 -32.79
CA ARG A 597 -9.23 28.61 -31.86
C ARG A 597 -10.45 27.72 -32.05
N ASP A 598 -10.57 26.72 -31.19
CA ASP A 598 -11.72 25.81 -31.15
C ASP A 598 -12.96 26.56 -30.63
N ALA A 599 -13.68 27.18 -31.55
CA ALA A 599 -14.75 28.11 -31.20
C ALA A 599 -16.02 27.38 -30.77
N ASN A 600 -16.23 26.17 -31.28
CA ASN A 600 -17.40 25.35 -30.99
C ASN A 600 -17.17 24.35 -29.84
N HIS A 601 -15.93 24.24 -29.34
CA HIS A 601 -15.52 23.39 -28.21
C HIS A 601 -15.75 21.90 -28.49
N ASN A 602 -15.35 21.42 -29.66
CA ASN A 602 -15.52 20.01 -30.04
C ASN A 602 -14.21 19.22 -30.10
N GLY A 603 -13.05 19.86 -29.92
CA GLY A 603 -11.74 19.23 -29.98
C GLY A 603 -11.32 18.81 -31.39
N ILE A 604 -12.02 19.22 -32.44
CA ILE A 604 -11.72 18.86 -33.83
C ILE A 604 -11.29 20.11 -34.57
N SER A 605 -10.07 20.09 -35.10
CA SER A 605 -9.55 21.21 -35.86
C SER A 605 -10.25 21.32 -37.22
N GLU A 606 -11.13 22.31 -37.34
CA GLU A 606 -11.81 22.62 -38.59
C GLU A 606 -11.09 23.76 -39.33
N SER A 607 -11.13 23.74 -40.66
CA SER A 607 -10.46 24.77 -41.48
C SER A 607 -10.89 26.22 -41.20
N GLY A 608 -12.08 26.43 -40.63
CA GLY A 608 -12.57 27.74 -40.20
C GLY A 608 -12.02 28.21 -38.85
N GLU A 609 -11.35 27.35 -38.10
CA GLU A 609 -10.83 27.58 -36.75
C GLU A 609 -9.31 27.79 -36.72
N LEU A 610 -8.63 27.47 -37.82
CA LEU A 610 -7.21 27.70 -38.02
C LEU A 610 -6.96 29.04 -38.72
N GLY A 611 -6.20 29.92 -38.07
CA GLY A 611 -5.74 31.17 -38.68
C GLY A 611 -4.24 31.35 -38.54
N ASP A 612 -3.68 32.22 -39.40
CA ASP A 612 -2.26 32.58 -39.31
C ASP A 612 -2.00 33.57 -38.16
N LEU A 613 -0.78 33.57 -37.62
CA LEU A 613 -0.42 34.41 -36.47
C LEU A 613 -0.66 35.91 -36.71
N ARG A 614 -0.42 36.40 -37.94
CA ARG A 614 -0.60 37.82 -38.29
C ARG A 614 -2.07 38.21 -38.28
N SER A 615 -2.96 37.32 -38.73
CA SER A 615 -4.40 37.53 -38.75
C SER A 615 -4.99 37.68 -37.34
N TYR A 616 -4.39 36.99 -36.37
CA TYR A 616 -4.67 37.13 -34.93
C TYR A 616 -3.81 38.20 -34.23
N GLY A 617 -3.05 38.99 -34.99
CA GLY A 617 -2.29 40.12 -34.45
C GLY A 617 -0.99 39.76 -33.73
N VAL A 618 -0.54 38.50 -33.75
CA VAL A 618 0.75 38.08 -33.17
C VAL A 618 1.88 38.40 -34.15
N ALA A 619 2.71 39.41 -33.83
CA ALA A 619 3.84 39.79 -34.67
C ALA A 619 5.09 38.95 -34.40
N SER A 620 5.35 38.63 -33.14
CA SER A 620 6.46 37.77 -32.73
C SER A 620 6.18 37.03 -31.43
N ILE A 621 6.83 35.88 -31.26
CA ILE A 621 6.86 35.11 -30.01
C ILE A 621 8.31 34.99 -29.56
N SER A 622 8.61 35.43 -28.35
CA SER A 622 9.95 35.31 -27.76
C SER A 622 10.27 33.88 -27.38
N LEU A 623 11.54 33.49 -27.50
CA LEU A 623 12.05 32.20 -27.05
C LEU A 623 12.64 32.25 -25.63
N ASP A 624 12.77 33.45 -25.03
CA ASP A 624 13.21 33.62 -23.64
C ASP A 624 12.05 33.37 -22.66
N TYR A 625 11.61 32.11 -22.56
CA TYR A 625 10.54 31.73 -21.66
C TYR A 625 11.00 31.72 -20.19
N LYS A 626 10.03 31.85 -19.28
CA LYS A 626 10.23 31.76 -17.82
C LYS A 626 9.24 30.77 -17.22
N GLU A 627 9.68 30.03 -16.21
CA GLU A 627 8.82 29.14 -15.43
C GLU A 627 7.80 29.93 -14.60
N SER A 628 6.62 29.35 -14.43
CA SER A 628 5.50 29.83 -13.64
C SER A 628 4.84 28.65 -12.90
N ARG A 629 4.12 29.00 -11.83
CA ARG A 629 3.40 28.06 -10.95
C ARG A 629 1.93 28.46 -10.82
N ARG A 630 1.38 29.03 -11.90
CA ARG A 630 0.00 29.48 -11.94
C ARG A 630 -0.87 28.29 -12.34
N SER A 631 -1.96 28.09 -11.62
CA SER A 631 -3.07 27.25 -12.07
C SER A 631 -4.34 28.08 -12.12
N ASP A 632 -5.31 27.66 -12.93
CA ASP A 632 -6.68 28.17 -12.81
C ASP A 632 -7.48 27.38 -11.78
N ASP A 633 -8.75 27.78 -11.59
CA ASP A 633 -9.66 27.18 -10.62
C ASP A 633 -10.10 25.75 -11.01
N TYR A 634 -9.81 25.32 -12.24
CA TYR A 634 -10.14 24.00 -12.77
C TYR A 634 -8.98 23.01 -12.69
N GLY A 635 -7.77 23.49 -12.36
CA GLY A 635 -6.58 22.68 -12.17
C GLY A 635 -5.58 22.73 -13.34
N ASN A 636 -5.87 23.48 -14.41
CA ASN A 636 -4.95 23.64 -15.54
C ASN A 636 -3.71 24.39 -15.08
N ARG A 637 -2.50 23.92 -15.42
CA ARG A 637 -1.24 24.48 -14.91
C ARG A 637 -0.50 25.27 -16.01
N PHE A 638 -0.43 26.59 -15.85
CA PHE A 638 0.31 27.52 -16.71
C PHE A 638 1.80 27.55 -16.31
N ARG A 639 2.59 26.64 -16.88
CA ARG A 639 3.93 26.25 -16.41
C ARG A 639 5.07 27.07 -16.98
N TYR A 640 5.04 27.40 -18.27
CA TYR A 640 6.05 28.27 -18.90
C TYR A 640 5.37 29.44 -19.59
N ARG A 641 6.04 30.60 -19.64
CA ARG A 641 5.54 31.77 -20.38
C ARG A 641 6.62 32.48 -21.16
N ALA A 642 6.29 32.95 -22.35
CA ALA A 642 7.19 33.79 -23.14
C ALA A 642 6.46 35.04 -23.65
N LYS A 643 7.22 36.11 -23.90
CA LYS A 643 6.63 37.37 -24.38
C LYS A 643 6.07 37.21 -25.79
N VAL A 644 4.92 37.81 -26.02
CA VAL A 644 4.32 37.98 -27.34
C VAL A 644 4.25 39.47 -27.63
N ASP A 645 4.74 39.87 -28.80
CA ASP A 645 4.57 41.23 -29.29
C ASP A 645 3.48 41.26 -30.37
N GLY A 646 2.51 42.15 -30.20
CA GLY A 646 1.43 42.34 -31.14
C GLY A 646 1.84 43.18 -32.36
N ALA A 647 1.13 43.00 -33.47
CA ALA A 647 1.22 43.90 -34.61
C ALA A 647 0.86 45.33 -34.21
N ARG A 648 1.46 46.34 -34.85
CA ARG A 648 1.26 47.75 -34.51
C ARG A 648 -0.24 48.10 -34.47
N GLY A 649 -0.74 48.44 -33.28
CA GLY A 649 -2.13 48.86 -33.06
C GLY A 649 -3.11 47.73 -32.72
N VAL A 650 -2.66 46.47 -32.64
CA VAL A 650 -3.46 45.31 -32.23
C VAL A 650 -3.19 44.97 -30.76
N LYS A 651 -4.24 44.64 -30.01
CA LYS A 651 -4.12 44.12 -28.64
C LYS A 651 -4.11 42.60 -28.71
N VAL A 652 -3.05 42.02 -28.16
CA VAL A 652 -2.87 40.58 -27.90
C VAL A 652 -2.32 40.50 -26.47
N ASN A 653 -2.54 39.40 -25.75
CA ASN A 653 -1.89 39.22 -24.46
C ASN A 653 -0.37 39.35 -24.62
N ARG A 654 0.26 39.96 -23.61
CA ARG A 654 1.73 40.09 -23.58
C ARG A 654 2.44 38.74 -23.45
N TRP A 655 1.73 37.66 -23.14
CA TRP A 655 2.31 36.35 -22.82
C TRP A 655 1.62 35.21 -23.56
N ALA A 656 2.42 34.35 -24.18
CA ALA A 656 2.04 32.98 -24.53
C ALA A 656 2.39 32.06 -23.37
N TRP A 657 1.63 30.99 -23.18
CA TRP A 657 1.80 30.08 -22.04
C TRP A 657 1.84 28.63 -22.49
N ASP A 658 2.80 27.87 -21.99
CA ASP A 658 2.78 26.42 -22.06
C ASP A 658 1.91 25.91 -20.90
N VAL A 659 0.73 25.38 -21.23
CA VAL A 659 -0.34 25.05 -20.27
C VAL A 659 -0.55 23.56 -20.24
N PHE A 660 -0.38 22.98 -19.06
CA PHE A 660 -0.59 21.57 -18.80
C PHE A 660 -2.04 21.36 -18.40
N LEU A 661 -2.78 20.66 -19.26
CA LEU A 661 -4.22 20.48 -19.14
C LEU A 661 -4.56 19.41 -18.11
N VAL A 662 -5.73 19.54 -17.51
CA VAL A 662 -6.31 18.51 -16.64
C VAL A 662 -6.98 17.47 -17.53
N VAL A 663 -6.58 16.22 -17.38
CA VAL A 663 -7.21 15.08 -18.06
C VAL A 663 -8.34 14.55 -17.15
N GLY A 664 -9.46 14.16 -17.73
CA GLY A 664 -10.64 13.68 -17.03
C GLY A 664 -10.55 12.18 -16.72
N GLN A 665 -10.88 11.80 -15.49
CA GLN A 665 -10.84 10.41 -15.00
C GLN A 665 -11.90 9.51 -15.63
#